data_AF-A0A3E2U1P2-F1
#
_entry.id   AF-A0A3E2U1P2-F1
#
_cell.length_a   1.000
_cell.length_b   1.000
_cell.length_c   1.000
_cell.angle_alpha   90.00
_cell.angle_beta   90.00
_cell.angle_gamma   90.00
#
_symmetry.space_group_name_H-M   'P 1'
#
loop_
_entity.id
_entity.type
_entity.pdbx_description
1 polymer ?
#
loop_
_entity_poly.entity_id
_entity_poly.type
_entity_poly.pdbx_seq_one_letter_code
_entity_poly.pdbx_strand_id
1 'polypeptide(L)'
;MAENVFEAVKQSVSTREAAAFYGIEVKRNGMACCPFHDDKNPSMKVDQRFHCFGCGEDGDVIDFTAKLFNLSPKEAAEKLAQDFDLIYDSQAPPRRRYVRQKTEAQKFREDRQSCYRVLSDYYYLLKKWEADRSPRTPEEEPHPRFVEAIQKKAYVEYLLDLFLYESEEEQKAWIAEHTAEITHLERRLKIMAENKPTNRERLREITDGIEQGIKELFESEKYMRYLSVMSRFHRYSVNNTMLIYMQKPDATLVAGYNKWKDQFERHVKKGEHGITIIAPTPYKKKIEEQKLDPDTKAPILDKDGKIVTEEKEIEIPMFRPVKVFDVSQTDGKPLPELASSLSGNVPNYEAFMEALRRSAPVPITFEAMAADTDGYFSADHQKIAIRQGMSEVQTVSATVHEIAHSKLHDPKKYEMLPSWKVVQESEGGTKHDFKLDFATEKEAEQFASDMDWRYVDENQFEWRLAVEEDATAEKQAIKNRHTEEVEAESISYAVCKYFGIETGENSFGYIASWSQGKELKELRASLETINKTSGTLISDIERHYKEICKERGIDPHAKAEPETAPIEQPTSNLTYYVAECMEFPNLGEYHDNLSLEEAVRIYQEIPAERMSGIKGIGFELKDGSDYEGPFPILTGQTIDLDTIQAIDYYRDNPLVQKAVKELAAAMPEMEVLGADANQQETLFLIDDATYLHIQSCDSSWDYTLYDAASMKELDGGQLDMPEISCMKAVLQICDDNDLDSTSLRRAPLSMVETLQEAAYEQMQAEASQMTASAQLPEAQEQALDEYPMPDEQVSTPDMQEYGYSYDGMLPVTRERALELDAAGLTVYVLHEDNTESMVFDPQEIMDHGGLFGVDHEEWEKSPQFHEKVMERQEHQQEREQAFLSQNRDCFAIYQVSRDDPQNVRFMNLDWLKSHDISIDRSNYDLIYTAPLRESGTVPEQLEKLYQQFNLEKPVDFHSPSMSVSDIVAIRQDGKVSCHYCDSVGFTQIPGFLPENPLKNAEMGLEDDYGMIDGIINNGPKEPTVAELEQQARSGQPISLMDLADAVHRKEREKKKSVMEQLKGQPKTEHKKTAPKKSAEREI
;
A
#
# COMPACT_ATOMS: atom_id res chain seq x y z
N MET A 1 21.17 -56.26 26.99
CA MET A 1 21.69 -55.09 26.26
C MET A 1 21.82 -54.01 27.31
N ALA A 2 23.00 -53.47 27.53
CA ALA A 2 23.19 -52.53 28.63
C ALA A 2 22.56 -51.18 28.25
N GLU A 3 21.73 -50.64 29.15
CA GLU A 3 20.97 -49.41 28.94
C GLU A 3 21.85 -48.19 29.22
N ASN A 4 21.65 -47.12 28.44
CA ASN A 4 22.30 -45.83 28.67
C ASN A 4 21.68 -45.18 29.93
N VAL A 5 22.46 -44.36 30.66
CA VAL A 5 22.05 -43.68 31.91
C VAL A 5 20.68 -43.02 31.83
N PHE A 6 20.34 -42.37 30.71
CA PHE A 6 19.05 -41.70 30.55
C PHE A 6 17.87 -42.68 30.47
N GLU A 7 18.06 -43.83 29.84
CA GLU A 7 17.02 -44.87 29.73
C GLU A 7 16.83 -45.59 31.06
N ALA A 8 17.93 -45.97 31.72
CA ALA A 8 17.90 -46.62 33.02
C ALA A 8 17.12 -45.78 34.05
N VAL A 9 17.39 -44.46 34.09
CA VAL A 9 16.71 -43.52 34.98
C VAL A 9 15.23 -43.38 34.61
N LYS A 10 14.90 -43.12 33.34
CA LYS A 10 13.49 -42.89 32.93
C LYS A 10 12.60 -44.11 33.05
N GLN A 11 13.16 -45.31 32.99
CA GLN A 11 12.41 -46.55 33.17
C GLN A 11 12.25 -46.95 34.64
N SER A 12 13.21 -46.56 35.50
CA SER A 12 13.30 -47.07 36.87
C SER A 12 12.86 -46.05 37.94
N VAL A 13 12.87 -44.76 37.64
CA VAL A 13 12.60 -43.70 38.63
C VAL A 13 11.55 -42.74 38.10
N SER A 14 10.43 -42.63 38.81
CA SER A 14 9.40 -41.63 38.51
C SER A 14 9.72 -40.27 39.14
N THR A 15 9.18 -39.19 38.55
CA THR A 15 9.32 -37.82 39.08
C THR A 15 8.80 -37.71 40.52
N ARG A 16 7.76 -38.48 40.87
CA ARG A 16 7.22 -38.55 42.23
C ARG A 16 8.17 -39.21 43.23
N GLU A 17 8.84 -40.28 42.84
CA GLU A 17 9.83 -40.96 43.68
C GLU A 17 11.07 -40.08 43.90
N ALA A 18 11.56 -39.42 42.84
CA ALA A 18 12.63 -38.44 42.94
C ALA A 18 12.26 -37.26 43.87
N ALA A 19 11.06 -36.69 43.70
CA ALA A 19 10.58 -35.61 44.57
C ALA A 19 10.52 -36.04 46.04
N ALA A 20 9.99 -37.24 46.33
CA ALA A 20 9.94 -37.77 47.69
C ALA A 20 11.33 -38.05 48.28
N PHE A 21 12.24 -38.61 47.47
CA PHE A 21 13.62 -38.92 47.87
C PHE A 21 14.41 -37.65 48.21
N TYR A 22 14.22 -36.57 47.43
CA TYR A 22 14.85 -35.28 47.68
C TYR A 22 14.12 -34.41 48.73
N GLY A 23 13.16 -34.98 49.46
CA GLY A 23 12.53 -34.34 50.63
C GLY A 23 11.34 -33.43 50.31
N ILE A 24 10.75 -33.53 49.11
CA ILE A 24 9.54 -32.80 48.73
C ILE A 24 8.30 -33.64 49.04
N GLU A 25 7.45 -33.15 49.93
CA GLU A 25 6.24 -33.85 50.34
C GLU A 25 5.15 -33.75 49.27
N VAL A 26 4.93 -34.84 48.51
CA VAL A 26 3.86 -34.94 47.52
C VAL A 26 2.58 -35.51 48.15
N LYS A 27 1.54 -34.68 48.24
CA LYS A 27 0.23 -35.06 48.80
C LYS A 27 -0.43 -36.17 47.99
N ARG A 28 -1.46 -36.83 48.57
CA ARG A 28 -2.20 -37.94 47.92
C ARG A 28 -2.79 -37.58 46.55
N ASN A 29 -3.16 -36.32 46.34
CA ASN A 29 -3.67 -35.80 45.07
C ASN A 29 -2.57 -35.45 44.05
N GLY A 30 -1.30 -35.73 44.34
CA GLY A 30 -0.17 -35.44 43.46
C GLY A 30 0.33 -34.00 43.53
N MET A 31 -0.15 -33.18 44.48
CA MET A 31 0.30 -31.79 44.63
C MET A 31 1.42 -31.66 45.66
N ALA A 32 2.41 -30.82 45.36
CA ALA A 32 3.55 -30.47 46.20
C ALA A 32 3.80 -28.95 46.17
N CYS A 33 4.46 -28.42 47.20
CA CYS A 33 5.00 -27.06 47.13
C CYS A 33 6.16 -27.04 46.12
N CYS A 34 6.18 -26.04 45.26
CA CYS A 34 7.21 -25.91 44.25
C CYS A 34 8.55 -25.51 44.90
N PRO A 35 9.67 -26.22 44.64
CA PRO A 35 10.99 -25.84 45.13
C PRO A 35 11.64 -24.69 44.34
N PHE A 36 11.08 -24.34 43.17
CA PHE A 36 11.67 -23.37 42.24
C PHE A 36 11.21 -21.93 42.46
N HIS A 37 10.27 -21.69 43.39
CA HIS A 37 9.87 -20.36 43.84
C HIS A 37 9.45 -20.42 45.32
N ASP A 38 9.25 -19.26 45.96
CA ASP A 38 8.80 -19.18 47.36
C ASP A 38 7.32 -19.58 47.49
N ASP A 39 7.06 -20.89 47.47
CA ASP A 39 5.72 -21.46 47.48
C ASP A 39 5.28 -21.89 48.88
N LYS A 40 4.24 -21.23 49.39
CA LYS A 40 3.61 -21.55 50.68
C LYS A 40 2.41 -22.50 50.55
N ASN A 41 1.87 -22.69 49.34
CA ASN A 41 0.68 -23.50 49.10
C ASN A 41 0.90 -24.43 47.91
N PRO A 42 0.75 -25.76 48.03
CA PRO A 42 1.09 -26.70 46.96
C PRO A 42 0.57 -26.32 45.57
N SER A 43 1.46 -25.79 44.72
CA SER A 43 1.15 -25.30 43.38
C SER A 43 1.74 -26.18 42.26
N MET A 44 2.58 -27.15 42.62
CA MET A 44 3.24 -28.06 41.68
C MET A 44 2.57 -29.43 41.67
N LYS A 45 2.11 -29.88 40.50
CA LYS A 45 1.61 -31.24 40.31
C LYS A 45 2.75 -32.15 39.88
N VAL A 46 2.91 -33.27 40.59
CA VAL A 46 3.97 -34.26 40.38
C VAL A 46 3.33 -35.63 40.19
N ASP A 47 3.35 -36.10 38.94
CA ASP A 47 2.88 -37.42 38.54
C ASP A 47 4.01 -38.18 37.80
N GLN A 48 3.86 -38.46 36.50
CA GLN A 48 4.98 -38.97 35.70
C GLN A 48 5.91 -37.82 35.28
N ARG A 49 5.38 -36.60 35.21
CA ARG A 49 6.13 -35.36 34.98
C ARG A 49 5.84 -34.40 36.13
N PHE A 50 6.53 -33.27 36.18
CA PHE A 50 6.16 -32.18 37.07
C PHE A 50 5.69 -30.97 36.27
N HIS A 51 4.73 -30.25 36.82
CA HIS A 51 4.32 -28.94 36.31
C HIS A 51 3.87 -28.04 37.46
N CYS A 52 4.42 -26.84 37.53
CA CYS A 52 4.06 -25.83 38.52
C CYS A 52 3.11 -24.79 37.93
N PHE A 53 1.90 -24.70 38.48
CA PHE A 53 0.91 -23.70 38.05
C PHE A 53 1.23 -22.27 38.52
N GLY A 54 2.13 -22.11 39.49
CA GLY A 54 2.55 -20.80 40.00
C GLY A 54 3.65 -20.14 39.17
N CYS A 55 4.73 -20.87 38.89
CA CYS A 55 5.90 -20.34 38.17
C CYS A 55 6.03 -20.85 36.71
N GLY A 56 5.17 -21.76 36.27
CA GLY A 56 5.15 -22.30 34.90
C GLY A 56 6.18 -23.40 34.63
N GLU A 57 7.06 -23.71 35.58
CA GLU A 57 8.11 -24.71 35.41
C GLU A 57 7.54 -26.12 35.15
N ASP A 58 8.05 -26.77 34.10
CA ASP A 58 7.66 -28.13 33.72
C ASP A 58 8.87 -29.00 33.32
N GLY A 59 8.66 -30.32 33.29
CA GLY A 59 9.65 -31.28 32.79
C GLY A 59 9.44 -32.72 33.27
N ASP A 60 10.35 -33.61 32.89
CA ASP A 60 10.41 -34.98 33.41
C ASP A 60 11.33 -35.11 34.65
N VAL A 61 11.54 -36.34 35.13
CA VAL A 61 12.35 -36.62 36.34
C VAL A 61 13.78 -36.09 36.26
N ILE A 62 14.36 -36.05 35.05
CA ILE A 62 15.72 -35.57 34.82
C ILE A 62 15.72 -34.05 34.82
N ASP A 63 14.75 -33.42 34.13
CA ASP A 63 14.59 -31.96 34.14
C ASP A 63 14.34 -31.43 35.56
N PHE A 64 13.54 -32.15 36.35
CA PHE A 64 13.26 -31.85 37.75
C PHE A 64 14.54 -31.83 38.59
N THR A 65 15.36 -32.88 38.46
CA THR A 65 16.60 -33.03 39.22
C THR A 65 17.67 -32.05 38.75
N ALA A 66 17.75 -31.81 37.43
CA ALA A 66 18.65 -30.83 36.83
C ALA A 66 18.38 -29.44 37.40
N LYS A 67 17.11 -29.02 37.46
CA LYS A 67 16.72 -27.72 38.01
C LYS A 67 16.90 -27.67 39.54
N LEU A 68 16.59 -28.74 40.25
CA LEU A 68 16.70 -28.79 41.72
C LEU A 68 18.14 -28.64 42.21
N PHE A 69 19.11 -29.17 41.47
CA PHE A 69 20.53 -29.15 41.83
C PHE A 69 21.39 -28.26 40.93
N ASN A 70 20.79 -27.55 39.98
CA ASN A 70 21.46 -26.73 38.95
C ASN A 70 22.56 -27.52 38.20
N LEU A 71 22.18 -28.69 37.69
CA LEU A 71 23.06 -29.63 36.97
C LEU A 71 22.71 -29.68 35.48
N SER A 72 23.66 -30.06 34.63
CA SER A 72 23.34 -30.41 33.25
C SER A 72 22.45 -31.66 33.18
N PRO A 73 21.69 -31.90 32.10
CA PRO A 73 20.81 -33.07 31.99
C PRO A 73 21.53 -34.41 32.16
N LYS A 74 22.81 -34.49 31.73
CA LYS A 74 23.63 -35.69 31.89
C LYS A 74 24.04 -35.89 33.34
N GLU A 75 24.53 -34.85 34.00
CA GLU A 75 24.90 -34.92 35.43
C GLU A 75 23.68 -35.20 36.30
N ALA A 76 22.50 -34.68 35.95
CA ALA A 76 21.24 -34.97 36.62
C ALA A 76 20.82 -36.45 36.45
N ALA A 77 21.01 -37.04 35.26
CA ALA A 77 20.76 -38.45 35.03
C ALA A 77 21.76 -39.35 35.78
N GLU A 78 23.05 -39.00 35.78
CA GLU A 78 24.08 -39.71 36.55
C GLU A 78 23.82 -39.63 38.05
N LYS A 79 23.40 -38.45 38.55
CA LYS A 79 22.99 -38.25 39.93
C LYS A 79 21.79 -39.12 40.30
N LEU A 80 20.75 -39.15 39.47
CA LEU A 80 19.59 -40.03 39.69
C LEU A 80 19.98 -41.50 39.66
N ALA A 81 20.87 -41.91 38.75
CA ALA A 81 21.35 -43.28 38.71
C ALA A 81 22.15 -43.64 39.97
N GLN A 82 22.96 -42.73 40.49
CA GLN A 82 23.70 -42.92 41.74
C GLN A 82 22.79 -42.95 42.97
N ASP A 83 21.85 -42.00 43.06
CA ASP A 83 20.98 -41.84 44.22
C ASP A 83 19.94 -42.98 44.35
N PHE A 84 19.60 -43.64 43.23
CA PHE A 84 18.68 -44.78 43.17
C PHE A 84 19.37 -46.12 42.88
N ASP A 85 20.70 -46.20 42.99
CA ASP A 85 21.52 -47.40 42.78
C ASP A 85 21.25 -48.14 41.44
N LEU A 86 21.08 -47.38 40.35
CA LEU A 86 20.81 -47.91 39.02
C LEU A 86 22.10 -48.29 38.29
N ILE A 87 22.14 -49.51 37.75
CA ILE A 87 23.27 -50.01 36.95
C ILE A 87 23.05 -49.64 35.48
N TYR A 88 23.99 -48.89 34.87
CA TYR A 88 23.94 -48.50 33.46
C TYR A 88 25.33 -48.66 32.79
N ASP A 89 25.36 -48.71 31.46
CA ASP A 89 26.62 -48.76 30.70
C ASP A 89 27.03 -47.36 30.23
N SER A 90 28.15 -46.87 30.78
CA SER A 90 28.70 -45.55 30.51
C SER A 90 29.25 -45.37 29.09
N GLN A 91 29.45 -46.46 28.33
CA GLN A 91 29.98 -46.43 26.96
C GLN A 91 28.92 -46.76 25.89
N ALA A 92 27.66 -46.99 26.26
CA ALA A 92 26.58 -47.24 25.31
C ALA A 92 26.17 -45.93 24.57
N PRO A 93 26.31 -45.86 23.22
CA PRO A 93 25.87 -44.69 22.46
C PRO A 93 24.36 -44.47 22.63
N PRO A 94 23.87 -43.22 22.69
CA PRO A 94 22.44 -42.95 22.84
C PRO A 94 21.68 -43.59 21.66
N ARG A 95 20.77 -44.51 21.96
CA ARG A 95 19.90 -45.08 20.93
C ARG A 95 19.04 -43.97 20.34
N ARG A 96 19.10 -43.80 19.01
CA ARG A 96 18.12 -42.99 18.28
C ARG A 96 16.73 -43.52 18.64
N ARG A 97 15.87 -42.60 19.08
CA ARG A 97 14.46 -42.82 19.46
C ARG A 97 13.79 -43.71 18.41
N TYR A 98 13.37 -44.93 18.78
CA TYR A 98 12.62 -45.79 17.88
C TYR A 98 11.20 -45.24 17.76
N VAL A 99 10.94 -44.46 16.71
CA VAL A 99 9.60 -44.01 16.36
C VAL A 99 8.83 -45.24 15.89
N ARG A 100 7.78 -45.62 16.63
CA ARG A 100 6.87 -46.71 16.25
C ARG A 100 6.40 -46.44 14.81
N GLN A 101 6.70 -47.35 13.88
CA GLN A 101 6.26 -47.18 12.48
C GLN A 101 4.73 -47.05 12.47
N LYS A 102 4.26 -45.89 11.99
CA LYS A 102 2.83 -45.60 11.86
C LYS A 102 2.22 -46.60 10.87
N THR A 103 1.08 -47.20 11.25
CA THR A 103 0.31 -48.07 10.34
C THR A 103 -0.12 -47.28 9.11
N GLU A 104 -0.34 -47.93 7.96
CA GLU A 104 -0.79 -47.25 6.73
C GLU A 104 -2.07 -46.44 6.94
N ALA A 105 -3.04 -46.96 7.70
CA ALA A 105 -4.26 -46.24 8.05
C ALA A 105 -4.03 -45.02 8.97
N GLN A 106 -2.90 -44.95 9.66
CA GLN A 106 -2.52 -43.80 10.48
C GLN A 106 -1.77 -42.76 9.64
N LYS A 107 -0.88 -43.21 8.74
CA LYS A 107 -0.24 -42.32 7.75
C LYS A 107 -1.29 -41.64 6.88
N PHE A 108 -2.18 -42.43 6.26
CA PHE A 108 -3.27 -41.89 5.45
C PHE A 108 -4.12 -40.86 6.18
N ARG A 109 -4.49 -41.10 7.45
CA ARG A 109 -5.25 -40.12 8.24
C ARG A 109 -4.50 -38.82 8.49
N GLU A 110 -3.20 -38.91 8.75
CA GLU A 110 -2.36 -37.73 8.96
C GLU A 110 -2.11 -36.98 7.65
N ASP A 111 -1.85 -37.70 6.56
CA ASP A 111 -1.64 -37.14 5.22
C ASP A 111 -2.93 -36.43 4.76
N ARG A 112 -4.09 -37.09 4.92
CA ARG A 112 -5.41 -36.50 4.63
C ARG A 112 -5.65 -35.21 5.42
N GLN A 113 -5.33 -35.23 6.72
CA GLN A 113 -5.48 -34.06 7.58
C GLN A 113 -4.50 -32.94 7.21
N SER A 114 -3.28 -33.29 6.77
CA SER A 114 -2.27 -32.34 6.30
C SER A 114 -2.70 -31.66 5.00
N CYS A 115 -3.13 -32.44 4.00
CA CYS A 115 -3.62 -31.91 2.72
C CYS A 115 -4.79 -30.95 2.93
N TYR A 116 -5.81 -31.36 3.70
CA TYR A 116 -6.95 -30.50 4.01
C TYR A 116 -6.53 -29.19 4.69
N ARG A 117 -5.64 -29.27 5.69
CA ARG A 117 -5.14 -28.10 6.41
C ARG A 117 -4.41 -27.15 5.48
N VAL A 118 -3.44 -27.65 4.72
CA VAL A 118 -2.60 -26.82 3.84
C VAL A 118 -3.44 -26.12 2.78
N LEU A 119 -4.32 -26.86 2.10
CA LEU A 119 -5.22 -26.30 1.10
C LEU A 119 -6.15 -25.25 1.71
N SER A 120 -6.78 -25.56 2.84
CA SER A 120 -7.69 -24.63 3.52
C SER A 120 -6.96 -23.36 3.97
N ASP A 121 -5.82 -23.49 4.63
CA ASP A 121 -5.03 -22.37 5.14
C ASP A 121 -4.55 -21.47 3.99
N TYR A 122 -4.14 -22.07 2.87
CA TYR A 122 -3.73 -21.32 1.69
C TYR A 122 -4.91 -20.64 1.00
N TYR A 123 -6.04 -21.33 0.82
CA TYR A 123 -7.26 -20.73 0.28
C TYR A 123 -7.73 -19.51 1.11
N TYR A 124 -7.76 -19.63 2.44
CA TYR A 124 -8.11 -18.49 3.31
C TYR A 124 -7.09 -17.35 3.23
N LEU A 125 -5.80 -17.65 3.02
CA LEU A 125 -4.78 -16.64 2.80
C LEU A 125 -5.00 -15.89 1.48
N LEU A 126 -5.29 -16.60 0.39
CA LEU A 126 -5.60 -16.01 -0.91
C LEU A 126 -6.87 -15.14 -0.83
N LYS A 127 -7.95 -15.65 -0.23
CA LYS A 127 -9.19 -14.88 -0.01
C LYS A 127 -8.95 -13.61 0.79
N LYS A 128 -8.04 -13.66 1.76
CA LYS A 128 -7.65 -12.47 2.52
C LYS A 128 -6.85 -11.48 1.67
N TRP A 129 -5.91 -11.94 0.85
CA TRP A 129 -5.14 -11.05 -0.02
C TRP A 129 -6.00 -10.40 -1.09
N GLU A 130 -6.95 -11.13 -1.67
CA GLU A 130 -7.96 -10.57 -2.57
C GLU A 130 -8.70 -9.38 -1.93
N ALA A 131 -9.15 -9.54 -0.68
CA ALA A 131 -9.85 -8.46 0.04
C ALA A 131 -8.93 -7.31 0.50
N ASP A 132 -7.78 -7.62 1.11
CA ASP A 132 -6.91 -6.62 1.75
C ASP A 132 -6.01 -5.86 0.77
N ARG A 133 -5.85 -6.35 -0.46
CA ARG A 133 -4.89 -5.85 -1.45
C ARG A 133 -5.52 -5.57 -2.82
N SER A 134 -6.86 -5.54 -2.90
CA SER A 134 -7.56 -5.10 -4.10
C SER A 134 -7.15 -3.67 -4.46
N PRO A 135 -6.80 -3.40 -5.73
CA PRO A 135 -6.63 -2.04 -6.19
C PRO A 135 -7.94 -1.27 -5.96
N ARG A 136 -7.84 -0.06 -5.41
CA ARG A 136 -9.00 0.78 -5.06
C ARG A 136 -9.49 1.61 -6.22
N THR A 137 -8.62 1.85 -7.20
CA THR A 137 -8.96 2.51 -8.45
C THR A 137 -8.40 1.69 -9.63
N PRO A 138 -8.98 1.79 -10.82
CA PRO A 138 -8.49 1.08 -12.01
C PRO A 138 -7.04 1.41 -12.40
N GLU A 139 -6.53 2.56 -11.94
CA GLU A 139 -5.19 3.07 -12.23
C GLU A 139 -4.12 2.63 -11.20
N GLU A 140 -4.52 2.01 -10.09
CA GLU A 140 -3.60 1.51 -9.07
C GLU A 140 -2.98 0.18 -9.49
N GLU A 141 -1.64 0.10 -9.51
CA GLU A 141 -0.93 -1.11 -9.92
C GLU A 141 -1.28 -2.29 -8.98
N PRO A 142 -1.80 -3.42 -9.52
CA PRO A 142 -2.26 -4.52 -8.69
C PRO A 142 -1.13 -5.13 -7.86
N HIS A 143 -1.29 -5.14 -6.55
CA HIS A 143 -0.28 -5.69 -5.64
C HIS A 143 0.00 -7.16 -5.98
N PRO A 144 1.26 -7.65 -6.01
CA PRO A 144 1.59 -9.02 -6.46
C PRO A 144 0.82 -10.14 -5.75
N ARG A 145 0.56 -9.97 -4.44
CA ARG A 145 -0.28 -10.90 -3.66
C ARG A 145 -1.77 -10.90 -4.03
N PHE A 146 -2.30 -9.78 -4.52
CA PHE A 146 -3.64 -9.70 -5.07
C PHE A 146 -3.71 -10.49 -6.38
N VAL A 147 -2.72 -10.31 -7.26
CA VAL A 147 -2.62 -11.08 -8.51
C VAL A 147 -2.52 -12.60 -8.23
N GLU A 148 -1.67 -13.02 -7.30
CA GLU A 148 -1.56 -14.42 -6.87
C GLU A 148 -2.89 -14.95 -6.31
N ALA A 149 -3.63 -14.12 -5.56
CA ALA A 149 -4.95 -14.48 -5.07
C ALA A 149 -5.94 -14.73 -6.20
N ILE A 150 -6.05 -13.82 -7.16
CA ILE A 150 -6.96 -13.98 -8.31
C ILE A 150 -6.60 -15.23 -9.13
N GLN A 151 -5.31 -15.46 -9.37
CA GLN A 151 -4.85 -16.58 -10.20
C GLN A 151 -4.98 -17.95 -9.54
N LYS A 152 -4.67 -18.05 -8.23
CA LYS A 152 -4.58 -19.35 -7.55
C LYS A 152 -5.83 -19.70 -6.74
N LYS A 153 -6.71 -18.74 -6.41
CA LYS A 153 -7.88 -19.00 -5.54
C LYS A 153 -8.82 -20.05 -6.13
N ALA A 154 -9.24 -19.87 -7.39
CA ALA A 154 -10.15 -20.79 -8.06
C ALA A 154 -9.54 -22.19 -8.20
N TYR A 155 -8.25 -22.27 -8.48
CA TYR A 155 -7.54 -23.54 -8.60
C TYR A 155 -7.41 -24.26 -7.26
N VAL A 156 -7.07 -23.57 -6.17
CA VAL A 156 -6.98 -24.18 -4.83
C VAL A 156 -8.36 -24.57 -4.31
N GLU A 157 -9.40 -23.82 -4.65
CA GLU A 157 -10.80 -24.16 -4.38
C GLU A 157 -11.21 -25.45 -5.11
N TYR A 158 -10.86 -25.57 -6.39
CA TYR A 158 -11.04 -26.79 -7.17
C TYR A 158 -10.33 -28.00 -6.54
N LEU A 159 -9.08 -27.84 -6.10
CA LEU A 159 -8.35 -28.91 -5.40
C LEU A 159 -9.01 -29.30 -4.06
N LEU A 160 -9.55 -28.33 -3.31
CA LEU A 160 -10.31 -28.58 -2.09
C LEU A 160 -11.59 -29.35 -2.36
N ASP A 161 -12.34 -28.95 -3.37
CA ASP A 161 -13.61 -29.57 -3.73
C ASP A 161 -13.38 -31.00 -4.19
N LEU A 162 -12.46 -31.23 -5.13
CA LEU A 162 -12.07 -32.59 -5.53
C LEU A 162 -11.68 -33.44 -4.31
N PHE A 163 -10.81 -32.93 -3.44
CA PHE A 163 -10.36 -33.67 -2.27
C PHE A 163 -11.50 -34.04 -1.30
N LEU A 164 -12.53 -33.20 -1.19
CA LEU A 164 -13.66 -33.37 -0.26
C LEU A 164 -14.77 -34.29 -0.79
N TYR A 165 -14.95 -34.38 -2.11
CA TYR A 165 -16.01 -35.18 -2.73
C TYR A 165 -15.60 -36.62 -3.11
N GLU A 166 -14.29 -36.92 -3.14
CA GLU A 166 -13.73 -38.23 -3.47
C GLU A 166 -13.85 -39.25 -2.31
N SER A 167 -13.97 -40.55 -2.63
CA SER A 167 -14.00 -41.63 -1.64
C SER A 167 -12.63 -41.80 -0.93
N GLU A 168 -12.57 -42.55 0.19
CA GLU A 168 -11.28 -42.75 0.90
C GLU A 168 -10.20 -43.42 0.03
N GLU A 169 -10.60 -44.20 -0.98
CA GLU A 169 -9.69 -44.90 -1.89
C GLU A 169 -9.15 -43.94 -2.97
N GLU A 170 -10.02 -43.09 -3.52
CA GLU A 170 -9.67 -42.04 -4.48
C GLU A 170 -8.84 -40.94 -3.81
N GLN A 171 -9.20 -40.50 -2.60
CA GLN A 171 -8.39 -39.55 -1.81
C GLN A 171 -6.97 -40.05 -1.59
N LYS A 172 -6.77 -41.37 -1.42
CA LYS A 172 -5.44 -41.94 -1.23
C LYS A 172 -4.59 -41.85 -2.51
N ALA A 173 -5.20 -42.06 -3.68
CA ALA A 173 -4.54 -41.88 -4.97
C ALA A 173 -4.28 -40.39 -5.25
N TRP A 174 -5.28 -39.54 -5.00
CA TRP A 174 -5.20 -38.10 -5.15
C TRP A 174 -4.08 -37.49 -4.30
N ILE A 175 -3.96 -37.90 -3.02
CA ILE A 175 -2.88 -37.46 -2.14
C ILE A 175 -1.52 -37.84 -2.74
N ALA A 176 -1.38 -39.05 -3.27
CA ALA A 176 -0.12 -39.49 -3.87
C ALA A 176 0.26 -38.67 -5.10
N GLU A 177 -0.72 -38.31 -5.93
CA GLU A 177 -0.54 -37.48 -7.13
C GLU A 177 -0.22 -36.01 -6.79
N HIS A 178 -0.92 -35.43 -5.81
CA HIS A 178 -0.82 -34.01 -5.47
C HIS A 178 0.14 -33.71 -4.30
N THR A 179 0.91 -34.70 -3.83
CA THR A 179 1.85 -34.52 -2.70
C THR A 179 2.86 -33.40 -2.94
N ALA A 180 3.39 -33.29 -4.17
CA ALA A 180 4.37 -32.26 -4.52
C ALA A 180 3.77 -30.86 -4.41
N GLU A 181 2.56 -30.69 -4.95
CA GLU A 181 1.83 -29.43 -4.92
C GLU A 181 1.45 -29.01 -3.50
N ILE A 182 0.91 -29.94 -2.70
CA ILE A 182 0.61 -29.70 -1.28
C ILE A 182 1.89 -29.29 -0.51
N THR A 183 3.02 -29.93 -0.80
CA THR A 183 4.30 -29.58 -0.18
C THR A 183 4.77 -28.19 -0.60
N HIS A 184 4.57 -27.81 -1.87
CA HIS A 184 4.87 -26.47 -2.37
C HIS A 184 4.00 -25.41 -1.68
N LEU A 185 2.69 -25.64 -1.57
CA LEU A 185 1.77 -24.77 -0.84
C LEU A 185 2.15 -24.64 0.64
N GLU A 186 2.54 -25.74 1.29
CA GLU A 186 3.00 -25.72 2.69
C GLU A 186 4.30 -24.91 2.86
N ARG A 187 5.24 -25.01 1.92
CA ARG A 187 6.45 -24.16 1.91
C ARG A 187 6.10 -22.69 1.67
N ARG A 188 5.20 -22.39 0.73
CA ARG A 188 4.72 -21.02 0.47
C ARG A 188 4.07 -20.42 1.72
N LEU A 189 3.22 -21.18 2.41
CA LEU A 189 2.64 -20.79 3.70
C LEU A 189 3.72 -20.51 4.76
N LYS A 190 4.76 -21.34 4.83
CA LYS A 190 5.88 -21.16 5.77
C LYS A 190 6.72 -19.92 5.45
N ILE A 191 7.06 -19.69 4.19
CA ILE A 191 7.77 -18.49 3.72
C ILE A 191 6.94 -17.24 4.06
N MET A 192 5.63 -17.28 3.85
CA MET A 192 4.75 -16.15 4.20
C MET A 192 4.59 -15.95 5.72
N ALA A 193 4.74 -17.01 6.51
CA ALA A 193 4.78 -16.93 7.97
C ALA A 193 6.11 -16.35 8.49
N GLU A 194 7.22 -16.59 7.78
CA GLU A 194 8.58 -16.13 8.10
C GLU A 194 8.89 -14.72 7.56
N ASN A 195 8.39 -14.35 6.36
CA ASN A 195 8.44 -13.01 5.75
C ASN A 195 7.38 -12.05 6.32
N LYS A 196 7.25 -12.01 7.65
CA LYS A 196 6.57 -10.88 8.30
C LYS A 196 7.45 -9.66 8.10
N PRO A 197 6.92 -8.52 7.58
CA PRO A 197 7.72 -7.32 7.41
C PRO A 197 8.36 -6.99 8.73
N THR A 198 9.68 -6.75 8.71
CA THR A 198 10.45 -6.45 9.91
C THR A 198 9.85 -5.22 10.60
N ASN A 199 10.07 -5.08 11.91
CA ASN A 199 9.60 -3.88 12.61
C ASN A 199 10.10 -2.59 11.94
N ARG A 200 11.28 -2.63 11.29
CA ARG A 200 11.86 -1.49 10.58
C ARG A 200 11.09 -1.16 9.30
N GLU A 201 10.73 -2.16 8.50
CA GLU A 201 9.93 -1.97 7.28
C GLU A 201 8.52 -1.48 7.59
N ARG A 202 7.84 -2.08 8.58
CA ARG A 202 6.51 -1.62 9.02
C ARG A 202 6.53 -0.18 9.51
N LEU A 203 7.59 0.22 10.23
CA LEU A 203 7.74 1.60 10.69
C LEU A 203 7.97 2.55 9.52
N ARG A 204 8.73 2.13 8.49
CA ARG A 204 8.93 2.91 7.28
C ARG A 204 7.61 3.13 6.54
N GLU A 205 6.86 2.06 6.26
CA GLU A 205 5.53 2.13 5.63
C GLU A 205 4.57 3.06 6.38
N ILE A 206 4.54 2.96 7.72
CA ILE A 206 3.70 3.82 8.56
C ILE A 206 4.17 5.28 8.50
N THR A 207 5.48 5.52 8.43
CA THR A 207 6.04 6.88 8.35
C THR A 207 5.72 7.51 7.00
N ASP A 208 5.93 6.77 5.90
CA ASP A 208 5.61 7.21 4.55
C ASP A 208 4.10 7.52 4.42
N GLY A 209 3.23 6.68 5.01
CA GLY A 209 1.79 6.92 5.09
C GLY A 209 1.42 8.18 5.87
N ILE A 210 2.12 8.49 6.97
CA ILE A 210 1.91 9.75 7.72
C ILE A 210 2.32 10.96 6.86
N GLU A 211 3.44 10.87 6.15
CA GLU A 211 3.90 11.95 5.27
C GLU A 211 2.89 12.26 4.17
N GLN A 212 2.34 11.22 3.54
CA GLN A 212 1.29 11.35 2.54
C GLN A 212 0.00 11.93 3.16
N GLY A 213 -0.42 11.43 4.31
CA GLY A 213 -1.59 11.94 5.04
C GLY A 213 -1.47 13.42 5.42
N ILE A 214 -0.26 13.90 5.73
CA ILE A 214 -0.01 15.34 5.99
C ILE A 214 -0.15 16.16 4.70
N LYS A 215 0.33 15.69 3.55
CA LYS A 215 0.18 16.42 2.27
C LYS A 215 -1.29 16.59 1.90
N GLU A 216 -2.05 15.49 1.91
CA GLU A 216 -3.48 15.49 1.58
C GLU A 216 -4.34 16.31 2.54
N LEU A 217 -3.87 16.49 3.78
CA LEU A 217 -4.60 17.23 4.80
C LEU A 217 -4.91 18.66 4.37
N PHE A 218 -4.00 19.27 3.59
CA PHE A 218 -4.06 20.68 3.23
C PHE A 218 -4.64 20.96 1.84
N GLU A 219 -5.09 19.93 1.13
CA GLU A 219 -5.68 20.03 -0.20
C GLU A 219 -7.22 20.00 -0.19
N SER A 220 -7.86 19.74 0.97
CA SER A 220 -9.32 19.54 1.10
C SER A 220 -9.87 19.95 2.49
N GLU A 221 -11.18 19.85 2.72
CA GLU A 221 -11.86 20.07 4.03
C GLU A 221 -11.37 19.16 5.19
N LYS A 222 -10.49 18.19 4.87
CA LYS A 222 -9.83 17.25 5.78
C LYS A 222 -9.15 17.94 6.98
N TYR A 223 -8.64 19.15 6.83
CA TYR A 223 -7.94 19.87 7.91
C TYR A 223 -8.81 20.10 9.16
N MET A 224 -10.06 20.54 9.00
CA MET A 224 -10.96 20.77 10.15
C MET A 224 -11.30 19.47 10.88
N ARG A 225 -11.47 18.37 10.13
CA ARG A 225 -11.71 17.03 10.69
C ARG A 225 -10.51 16.55 11.48
N TYR A 226 -9.30 16.77 10.97
CA TYR A 226 -8.06 16.49 11.70
C TYR A 226 -7.93 17.33 12.97
N LEU A 227 -8.19 18.64 12.93
CA LEU A 227 -8.16 19.47 14.14
C LEU A 227 -9.17 19.00 15.19
N SER A 228 -10.33 18.50 14.76
CA SER A 228 -11.32 17.86 15.64
C SER A 228 -10.78 16.57 16.29
N VAL A 229 -10.12 15.68 15.53
CA VAL A 229 -9.39 14.51 16.11
C VAL A 229 -8.29 14.96 17.06
N MET A 230 -7.48 15.92 16.66
CA MET A 230 -6.38 16.46 17.44
C MET A 230 -6.87 17.06 18.77
N SER A 231 -8.02 17.73 18.78
CA SER A 231 -8.61 18.25 20.02
C SER A 231 -8.86 17.13 21.04
N ARG A 232 -9.36 15.97 20.61
CA ARG A 232 -9.65 14.80 21.46
C ARG A 232 -8.40 14.04 21.88
N PHE A 233 -7.42 13.92 20.97
CA PHE A 233 -6.17 13.19 21.20
C PHE A 233 -4.97 14.12 21.42
N HIS A 234 -5.19 15.31 22.01
CA HIS A 234 -4.18 16.35 22.22
C HIS A 234 -2.99 15.94 23.14
N ARG A 235 -3.03 14.73 23.72
CA ARG A 235 -1.94 14.13 24.50
C ARG A 235 -1.10 13.11 23.71
N TYR A 236 -1.53 12.76 22.50
CA TYR A 236 -0.79 11.91 21.57
C TYR A 236 0.09 12.78 20.67
N SER A 237 1.18 12.20 20.16
CA SER A 237 2.02 12.87 19.17
C SER A 237 1.24 13.18 17.89
N VAL A 238 1.70 14.14 17.10
CA VAL A 238 1.14 14.44 15.77
C VAL A 238 1.06 13.18 14.91
N ASN A 239 2.10 12.33 14.94
CA ASN A 239 2.12 11.05 14.22
C ASN A 239 0.98 10.13 14.65
N ASN A 240 0.80 9.92 15.95
CA ASN A 240 -0.26 9.03 16.43
C ASN A 240 -1.64 9.66 16.23
N THR A 241 -1.76 10.98 16.33
CA THR A 241 -3.01 11.71 16.04
C THR A 241 -3.38 11.57 14.57
N MET A 242 -2.42 11.73 13.65
CA MET A 242 -2.59 11.52 12.22
C MET A 242 -2.97 10.08 11.90
N LEU A 243 -2.30 9.10 12.51
CA LEU A 243 -2.64 7.69 12.33
C LEU A 243 -4.06 7.36 12.80
N ILE A 244 -4.50 7.93 13.92
CA ILE A 244 -5.88 7.77 14.39
C ILE A 244 -6.84 8.43 13.39
N TYR A 245 -6.55 9.65 12.94
CA TYR A 245 -7.36 10.38 11.96
C TYR A 245 -7.53 9.59 10.65
N MET A 246 -6.45 9.04 10.09
CA MET A 246 -6.48 8.28 8.83
C MET A 246 -7.24 6.95 8.94
N GLN A 247 -7.27 6.33 10.12
CA GLN A 247 -7.88 5.00 10.32
C GLN A 247 -9.30 5.07 10.90
N LYS A 248 -9.59 6.05 11.75
CA LYS A 248 -10.86 6.21 12.46
C LYS A 248 -11.06 7.69 12.88
N PRO A 249 -11.46 8.58 11.96
CA PRO A 249 -11.60 10.01 12.24
C PRO A 249 -12.71 10.33 13.25
N ASP A 250 -13.63 9.42 13.49
CA ASP A 250 -14.69 9.49 14.50
C ASP A 250 -14.22 9.05 15.91
N ALA A 251 -13.01 8.47 16.06
CA ALA A 251 -12.52 7.94 17.33
C ALA A 251 -12.56 8.96 18.47
N THR A 252 -13.10 8.58 19.62
CA THR A 252 -13.27 9.48 20.79
C THR A 252 -12.32 9.13 21.92
N LEU A 253 -12.02 7.83 22.11
CA LEU A 253 -11.15 7.37 23.18
C LEU A 253 -10.52 6.04 22.79
N VAL A 254 -9.19 5.99 22.72
CA VAL A 254 -8.46 4.78 22.31
C VAL A 254 -7.64 4.18 23.43
N ALA A 255 -7.63 2.85 23.52
CA ALA A 255 -6.76 2.11 24.43
C ALA A 255 -6.36 0.74 23.86
N GLY A 256 -5.27 0.17 24.37
CA GLY A 256 -4.85 -1.20 24.01
C GLY A 256 -5.82 -2.24 24.57
N TYR A 257 -5.89 -3.41 23.93
CA TYR A 257 -6.83 -4.50 24.28
C TYR A 257 -6.82 -4.85 25.78
N ASN A 258 -5.64 -5.09 26.35
CA ASN A 258 -5.51 -5.42 27.78
C ASN A 258 -5.93 -4.26 28.68
N LYS A 259 -5.72 -3.01 28.25
CA LYS A 259 -6.13 -1.84 29.04
C LYS A 259 -7.66 -1.74 29.11
N TRP A 260 -8.35 -1.99 27.99
CA TRP A 260 -9.81 -2.11 27.99
C TRP A 260 -10.29 -3.18 28.95
N LYS A 261 -9.69 -4.37 28.89
CA LYS A 261 -10.06 -5.52 29.71
C LYS A 261 -9.79 -5.31 31.20
N ASP A 262 -8.56 -4.91 31.54
CA ASP A 262 -8.04 -4.96 32.90
C ASP A 262 -8.36 -3.69 33.70
N GLN A 263 -8.39 -2.51 33.05
CA GLN A 263 -8.61 -1.22 33.73
C GLN A 263 -10.05 -0.70 33.59
N PHE A 264 -10.66 -0.93 32.44
CA PHE A 264 -12.00 -0.38 32.14
C PHE A 264 -13.11 -1.43 32.24
N GLU A 265 -12.76 -2.70 32.45
CA GLU A 265 -13.71 -3.82 32.46
C GLU A 265 -14.59 -3.86 31.18
N ARG A 266 -13.95 -3.56 30.04
CA ARG A 266 -14.55 -3.60 28.70
C ARG A 266 -13.79 -4.59 27.83
N HIS A 267 -14.47 -5.22 26.88
CA HIS A 267 -13.86 -6.12 25.92
C HIS A 267 -14.08 -5.60 24.51
N VAL A 268 -13.09 -5.79 23.64
CA VAL A 268 -13.24 -5.46 22.22
C VAL A 268 -14.26 -6.42 21.60
N LYS A 269 -15.21 -5.89 20.83
CA LYS A 269 -16.23 -6.66 20.13
C LYS A 269 -15.58 -7.59 19.10
N LYS A 270 -16.18 -8.76 18.88
CA LYS A 270 -15.67 -9.74 17.92
C LYS A 270 -15.80 -9.19 16.50
N GLY A 271 -14.71 -9.19 15.73
CA GLY A 271 -14.68 -8.70 14.34
C GLY A 271 -14.11 -7.28 14.18
N GLU A 272 -13.93 -6.55 15.27
CA GLU A 272 -13.41 -5.17 15.22
C GLU A 272 -11.93 -5.09 14.82
N HIS A 273 -11.61 -4.11 13.96
CA HIS A 273 -10.25 -3.86 13.50
C HIS A 273 -9.53 -2.86 14.39
N GLY A 274 -8.30 -3.20 14.82
CA GLY A 274 -7.49 -2.33 15.67
C GLY A 274 -6.82 -1.20 14.89
N ILE A 275 -6.86 0.00 15.46
CA ILE A 275 -6.16 1.21 15.03
C ILE A 275 -4.66 1.05 15.34
N THR A 276 -3.82 1.24 14.33
CA THR A 276 -2.36 1.15 14.47
C THR A 276 -1.80 2.46 14.99
N ILE A 277 -1.02 2.41 16.07
CA ILE A 277 -0.24 3.53 16.59
C ILE A 277 1.22 3.12 16.82
N ILE A 278 2.12 4.10 16.93
CA ILE A 278 3.53 3.87 17.25
C ILE A 278 3.72 4.01 18.77
N ALA A 279 4.23 2.96 19.41
CA ALA A 279 4.51 2.96 20.85
C ALA A 279 6.00 2.70 21.15
N PRO A 280 6.59 3.40 22.13
CA PRO A 280 7.94 3.08 22.59
C PRO A 280 7.91 1.72 23.32
N THR A 281 8.81 0.85 22.91
CA THR A 281 9.10 -0.44 23.55
C THR A 281 10.61 -0.56 23.69
N PRO A 282 11.22 0.27 24.54
CA PRO A 282 12.65 0.24 24.77
C PRO A 282 13.09 -1.13 25.29
N TYR A 283 14.30 -1.55 24.90
CA TYR A 283 14.89 -2.79 25.39
C TYR A 283 16.20 -2.48 26.11
N LYS A 284 16.49 -3.29 27.13
CA LYS A 284 17.71 -3.13 27.92
C LYS A 284 18.84 -3.92 27.30
N LYS A 285 19.99 -3.28 27.10
CA LYS A 285 21.23 -3.90 26.64
C LYS A 285 22.30 -3.68 27.70
N LYS A 286 22.96 -4.76 28.11
CA LYS A 286 24.16 -4.67 28.95
C LYS A 286 25.35 -4.40 28.06
N ILE A 287 26.13 -3.37 28.41
CA ILE A 287 27.36 -3.00 27.69
C ILE A 287 28.49 -2.98 28.71
N GLU A 288 29.65 -3.50 28.33
CA GLU A 288 30.88 -3.38 29.11
C GLU A 288 31.50 -2.00 28.87
N GLU A 289 31.49 -1.14 29.87
CA GLU A 289 32.09 0.20 29.82
C GLU A 289 33.38 0.21 30.65
N GLN A 290 34.40 0.97 30.25
CA GLN A 290 35.64 1.08 31.04
C GLN A 290 35.33 1.79 32.36
N LYS A 291 35.76 1.21 33.48
CA LYS A 291 35.54 1.80 34.80
C LYS A 291 36.48 3.00 34.95
N LEU A 292 35.91 4.21 34.99
CA LEU A 292 36.67 5.46 35.10
C LEU A 292 36.78 5.90 36.57
N ASP A 293 37.93 6.47 36.94
CA ASP A 293 38.15 7.08 38.25
C ASP A 293 37.26 8.33 38.41
N PRO A 294 36.49 8.47 39.51
CA PRO A 294 35.48 9.52 39.67
C PRO A 294 36.03 10.96 39.62
N ASP A 295 37.27 11.16 40.03
CA ASP A 295 37.88 12.50 40.14
C ASP A 295 38.70 12.85 38.89
N THR A 296 39.35 11.85 38.28
CA THR A 296 40.29 12.06 37.16
C THR A 296 39.72 11.67 35.79
N LYS A 297 38.59 10.95 35.76
CA LYS A 297 37.98 10.35 34.56
C LYS A 297 38.91 9.42 33.76
N ALA A 298 40.03 8.98 34.34
CA ALA A 298 40.96 8.06 33.70
C ALA A 298 40.53 6.59 33.88
N PRO A 299 40.83 5.67 32.94
CA PRO A 299 40.51 4.25 33.07
C PRO A 299 41.23 3.62 34.27
N ILE A 300 40.47 2.98 35.16
CA ILE A 300 41.01 2.24 36.30
C ILE A 300 41.67 0.97 35.76
N LEU A 301 42.96 0.80 36.03
CA LEU A 301 43.72 -0.37 35.66
C LEU A 301 43.75 -1.39 36.82
N ASP A 302 43.67 -2.67 36.49
CA ASP A 302 43.86 -3.77 37.43
C ASP A 302 45.34 -3.96 37.79
N LYS A 303 45.62 -4.95 38.65
CA LYS A 303 46.99 -5.23 39.15
C LYS A 303 47.96 -5.67 38.05
N ASP A 304 47.45 -6.08 36.90
CA ASP A 304 48.23 -6.53 35.75
C ASP A 304 48.32 -5.45 34.66
N GLY A 305 47.81 -4.24 34.93
CA GLY A 305 47.85 -3.09 34.03
C GLY A 305 46.78 -3.11 32.94
N LYS A 306 45.74 -3.94 33.07
CA LYS A 306 44.63 -4.03 32.11
C LYS A 306 43.44 -3.20 32.58
N ILE A 307 42.70 -2.60 31.64
CA ILE A 307 41.55 -1.74 31.94
C ILE A 307 40.44 -2.57 32.58
N VAL A 308 39.99 -2.17 33.76
CA VAL A 308 38.84 -2.77 34.45
C VAL A 308 37.57 -2.32 33.75
N THR A 309 36.78 -3.25 33.22
CA THR A 309 35.45 -2.98 32.66
C THR A 309 34.36 -3.21 33.71
N GLU A 310 33.27 -2.45 33.62
CA GLU A 310 32.05 -2.58 34.43
C GLU A 310 30.85 -2.80 33.50
N GLU A 311 30.01 -3.80 33.80
CA GLU A 311 28.75 -4.01 33.08
C GLU A 311 27.76 -2.91 33.47
N LYS A 312 27.34 -2.11 32.48
CA LYS A 312 26.30 -1.09 32.63
C LYS A 312 25.10 -1.45 31.76
N GLU A 313 23.93 -1.46 32.36
CA GLU A 313 22.67 -1.68 31.64
C GLU A 313 22.19 -0.34 31.07
N ILE A 314 22.15 -0.23 29.74
CA ILE A 314 21.57 0.92 29.05
C ILE A 314 20.22 0.55 28.43
N GLU A 315 19.31 1.52 28.39
CA GLU A 315 17.99 1.36 27.78
C GLU A 315 18.02 1.94 26.36
N ILE A 316 17.87 1.08 25.35
CA ILE A 316 17.89 1.50 23.95
C ILE A 316 16.45 1.83 23.53
N PRO A 317 16.18 3.06 23.08
CA PRO A 317 14.86 3.45 22.61
C PRO A 317 14.54 2.69 21.32
N MET A 318 13.45 1.91 21.37
CA MET A 318 12.92 1.19 20.22
C MET A 318 11.43 1.50 20.13
N PHE A 319 10.92 1.68 18.92
CA PHE A 319 9.50 1.89 18.65
C PHE A 319 8.94 0.68 17.93
N ARG A 320 7.66 0.37 18.15
CA ARG A 320 6.97 -0.65 17.37
C ARG A 320 5.53 -0.24 17.08
N PRO A 321 4.96 -0.69 15.95
CA PRO A 321 3.53 -0.57 15.70
C PRO A 321 2.75 -1.44 16.70
N VAL A 322 1.76 -0.85 17.37
CA VAL A 322 0.83 -1.55 18.26
C VAL A 322 -0.61 -1.26 17.88
N LYS A 323 -1.52 -2.13 18.29
CA LYS A 323 -2.96 -1.99 18.04
C LYS A 323 -3.68 -1.43 19.26
N VAL A 324 -4.47 -0.39 19.04
CA VAL A 324 -5.42 0.17 19.99
C VAL A 324 -6.83 0.13 19.40
N PHE A 325 -7.83 0.25 20.26
CA PHE A 325 -9.23 0.17 19.86
C PHE A 325 -9.96 1.37 20.45
N ASP A 326 -10.88 1.94 19.68
CA ASP A 326 -11.77 2.99 20.16
C ASP A 326 -12.84 2.43 21.10
N VAL A 327 -13.38 3.27 21.99
CA VAL A 327 -14.45 2.89 22.92
C VAL A 327 -15.68 2.32 22.21
N SER A 328 -16.05 2.84 21.03
CA SER A 328 -17.18 2.35 20.23
C SER A 328 -17.04 0.87 19.81
N GLN A 329 -15.79 0.40 19.71
CA GLN A 329 -15.41 -0.97 19.35
C GLN A 329 -15.39 -1.91 20.56
N THR A 330 -15.83 -1.43 21.73
CA THR A 330 -15.80 -2.21 22.97
C THR A 330 -17.17 -2.31 23.61
N ASP A 331 -17.45 -3.43 24.26
CA ASP A 331 -18.62 -3.64 25.11
C ASP A 331 -18.20 -3.83 26.57
N GLY A 332 -19.00 -3.32 27.50
CA GLY A 332 -18.73 -3.44 28.93
C GLY A 332 -19.29 -2.27 29.73
N LYS A 333 -18.74 -2.06 30.92
CA LYS A 333 -19.22 -1.03 31.85
C LYS A 333 -19.15 0.37 31.21
N PRO A 334 -20.20 1.20 31.34
CA PRO A 334 -20.16 2.58 30.83
C PRO A 334 -18.98 3.32 31.47
N LEU A 335 -18.22 4.03 30.64
CA LEU A 335 -17.08 4.80 31.12
C LEU A 335 -17.57 6.04 31.88
N PRO A 336 -16.84 6.52 32.89
CA PRO A 336 -17.09 7.84 33.44
C PRO A 336 -16.91 8.88 32.33
N GLU A 337 -17.87 9.80 32.18
CA GLU A 337 -17.77 10.90 31.22
C GLU A 337 -16.52 11.75 31.54
N LEU A 338 -15.51 11.68 30.68
CA LEU A 338 -14.37 12.58 30.71
C LEU A 338 -14.81 13.90 30.08
N ALA A 339 -15.16 14.84 30.95
CA ALA A 339 -15.56 16.21 30.64
C ALA A 339 -16.92 16.35 29.92
N SER A 340 -17.80 17.09 30.56
CA SER A 340 -19.05 17.59 30.03
C SER A 340 -18.87 18.20 28.64
N SER A 341 -19.51 17.63 27.62
CA SER A 341 -19.76 18.32 26.36
C SER A 341 -20.67 19.51 26.66
N LEU A 342 -20.08 20.70 26.71
CA LEU A 342 -20.83 21.94 26.80
C LEU A 342 -21.48 22.15 25.42
N SER A 343 -22.80 22.24 25.35
CA SER A 343 -23.51 22.48 24.08
C SER A 343 -23.89 23.96 24.00
N GLY A 344 -23.45 24.63 22.92
CA GLY A 344 -23.95 25.93 22.42
C GLY A 344 -23.76 27.18 23.30
N ASN A 345 -23.73 27.06 24.62
CA ASN A 345 -23.48 28.12 25.60
C ASN A 345 -22.23 27.78 26.42
N VAL A 346 -21.44 28.77 26.84
CA VAL A 346 -20.26 28.57 27.70
C VAL A 346 -20.72 28.42 29.15
N PRO A 347 -20.85 27.20 29.72
CA PRO A 347 -21.48 27.01 31.01
C PRO A 347 -20.52 27.52 32.07
N ASN A 348 -21.04 28.39 32.94
CA ASN A 348 -20.24 29.20 33.85
C ASN A 348 -19.23 30.10 33.10
N TYR A 349 -19.67 30.84 32.08
CA TYR A 349 -18.87 31.79 31.31
C TYR A 349 -17.86 32.59 32.15
N GLU A 350 -18.29 33.16 33.27
CA GLU A 350 -17.42 33.92 34.19
C GLU A 350 -16.31 33.08 34.84
N ALA A 351 -16.57 31.81 35.15
CA ALA A 351 -15.56 30.90 35.67
C ALA A 351 -14.60 30.45 34.56
N PHE A 352 -15.11 30.25 33.35
CA PHE A 352 -14.33 29.88 32.18
C PHE A 352 -13.40 31.01 31.71
N MET A 353 -13.92 32.23 31.61
CA MET A 353 -13.12 33.43 31.31
C MET A 353 -12.05 33.68 32.37
N GLU A 354 -12.34 33.40 33.64
CA GLU A 354 -11.32 33.47 34.69
C GLU A 354 -10.25 32.39 34.55
N ALA A 355 -10.62 31.17 34.13
CA ALA A 355 -9.64 30.14 33.80
C ALA A 355 -8.74 30.57 32.62
N LEU A 356 -9.31 31.18 31.58
CA LEU A 356 -8.55 31.75 30.47
C LEU A 356 -7.58 32.86 30.93
N ARG A 357 -8.02 33.75 31.82
CA ARG A 357 -7.15 34.78 32.42
C ARG A 357 -5.99 34.18 33.22
N ARG A 358 -6.23 33.09 33.97
CA ARG A 358 -5.17 32.38 34.71
C ARG A 358 -4.20 31.62 33.78
N SER A 359 -4.67 31.16 32.63
CA SER A 359 -3.88 30.44 31.61
C SER A 359 -3.10 31.36 30.65
N ALA A 360 -3.49 32.63 30.54
CA ALA A 360 -2.87 33.62 29.68
C ALA A 360 -1.49 34.06 30.21
N PRO A 361 -0.45 34.16 29.36
CA PRO A 361 0.86 34.61 29.80
C PRO A 361 0.90 36.12 30.09
N VAL A 362 -0.06 36.88 29.57
CA VAL A 362 -0.17 38.33 29.70
C VAL A 362 -1.59 38.74 30.13
N PRO A 363 -1.78 39.92 30.75
CA PRO A 363 -3.10 40.38 31.17
C PRO A 363 -4.07 40.56 29.99
N ILE A 364 -5.31 40.12 30.18
CA ILE A 364 -6.42 40.30 29.24
C ILE A 364 -7.24 41.53 29.65
N THR A 365 -7.51 42.41 28.69
CA THR A 365 -8.25 43.66 28.86
C THR A 365 -9.36 43.78 27.82
N PHE A 366 -10.43 44.51 28.15
CA PHE A 366 -11.55 44.73 27.23
C PHE A 366 -11.56 46.18 26.76
N GLU A 367 -11.51 46.40 25.45
CA GLU A 367 -11.41 47.73 24.82
C GLU A 367 -12.54 47.96 23.79
N ALA A 368 -12.86 49.22 23.53
CA ALA A 368 -13.74 49.57 22.41
C ALA A 368 -12.94 49.50 21.10
N MET A 369 -13.40 48.69 20.15
CA MET A 369 -12.68 48.37 18.91
C MET A 369 -13.62 48.42 17.70
N ALA A 370 -13.06 48.43 16.49
CA ALA A 370 -13.81 48.41 15.25
C ALA A 370 -14.60 47.10 15.07
N ALA A 371 -15.62 47.12 14.21
CA ALA A 371 -16.57 46.00 14.10
C ALA A 371 -15.95 44.72 13.51
N ASP A 372 -14.83 44.86 12.81
CA ASP A 372 -14.06 43.86 12.07
C ASP A 372 -12.87 43.30 12.86
N THR A 373 -12.63 43.78 14.08
CA THR A 373 -11.50 43.37 14.92
C THR A 373 -12.00 42.83 16.25
N ASP A 374 -11.88 41.51 16.46
CA ASP A 374 -12.36 40.85 17.67
C ASP A 374 -11.36 40.97 18.84
N GLY A 375 -10.06 41.03 18.56
CA GLY A 375 -9.00 41.16 19.55
C GLY A 375 -7.63 41.44 18.92
N TYR A 376 -6.63 41.72 19.75
CA TYR A 376 -5.22 41.70 19.37
C TYR A 376 -4.31 41.46 20.58
N PHE A 377 -3.17 40.80 20.34
CA PHE A 377 -2.04 40.76 21.24
C PHE A 377 -1.07 41.92 20.95
N SER A 378 -0.64 42.63 22.00
CA SER A 378 0.38 43.67 21.92
C SER A 378 1.68 43.19 22.56
N ALA A 379 2.68 42.86 21.74
CA ALA A 379 4.02 42.50 22.22
C ALA A 379 4.74 43.66 22.93
N ASP A 380 4.47 44.90 22.52
CA ASP A 380 5.07 46.09 23.13
C ASP A 380 4.59 46.31 24.56
N HIS A 381 3.28 46.24 24.75
CA HIS A 381 2.63 46.47 26.04
C HIS A 381 2.46 45.20 26.87
N GLN A 382 2.79 44.03 26.32
CA GLN A 382 2.62 42.71 26.94
C GLN A 382 1.20 42.56 27.51
N LYS A 383 0.19 42.76 26.65
CA LYS A 383 -1.23 42.64 26.99
C LYS A 383 -2.03 42.05 25.83
N ILE A 384 -3.15 41.41 26.15
CA ILE A 384 -4.20 41.02 25.21
C ILE A 384 -5.37 42.00 25.35
N ALA A 385 -5.87 42.51 24.24
CA ALA A 385 -7.04 43.37 24.18
C ALA A 385 -8.16 42.67 23.39
N ILE A 386 -9.35 42.57 23.97
CA ILE A 386 -10.53 41.94 23.39
C ILE A 386 -11.64 42.98 23.23
N ARG A 387 -12.39 42.92 22.13
CA ARG A 387 -13.46 43.86 21.84
C ARG A 387 -14.63 43.72 22.85
N GLN A 388 -15.12 44.84 23.34
CA GLN A 388 -16.31 44.90 24.19
C GLN A 388 -17.60 44.63 23.39
N GLY A 389 -18.56 43.92 24.00
CA GLY A 389 -19.91 43.76 23.47
C GLY A 389 -20.11 42.63 22.45
N MET A 390 -19.15 41.72 22.30
CA MET A 390 -19.29 40.49 21.50
C MET A 390 -20.11 39.43 22.25
N SER A 391 -20.60 38.41 21.52
CA SER A 391 -21.21 37.23 22.15
C SER A 391 -20.21 36.46 23.02
N GLU A 392 -20.69 35.65 23.96
CA GLU A 392 -19.83 34.83 24.84
C GLU A 392 -18.91 33.90 24.04
N VAL A 393 -19.46 33.25 23.00
CA VAL A 393 -18.72 32.34 22.10
C VAL A 393 -17.63 33.09 21.32
N GLN A 394 -17.96 34.23 20.71
CA GLN A 394 -16.98 35.06 19.99
C GLN A 394 -15.90 35.57 20.94
N THR A 395 -16.27 35.98 22.14
CA THR A 395 -15.33 36.49 23.14
C THR A 395 -14.34 35.42 23.57
N VAL A 396 -14.81 34.20 23.82
CA VAL A 396 -13.93 33.08 24.17
C VAL A 396 -13.01 32.73 23.01
N SER A 397 -13.55 32.56 21.80
CA SER A 397 -12.77 32.21 20.61
C SER A 397 -11.67 33.25 20.33
N ALA A 398 -12.00 34.54 20.37
CA ALA A 398 -11.04 35.62 20.22
C ALA A 398 -9.99 35.60 21.35
N THR A 399 -10.41 35.36 22.59
CA THR A 399 -9.49 35.30 23.73
C THR A 399 -8.48 34.17 23.58
N VAL A 400 -8.92 32.98 23.18
CA VAL A 400 -8.04 31.82 22.98
C VAL A 400 -7.07 32.07 21.83
N HIS A 401 -7.55 32.66 20.73
CA HIS A 401 -6.73 33.08 19.59
C HIS A 401 -5.61 34.05 20.01
N GLU A 402 -5.94 35.10 20.76
CA GLU A 402 -4.93 36.06 21.23
C GLU A 402 -3.97 35.46 22.28
N ILE A 403 -4.43 34.51 23.10
CA ILE A 403 -3.54 33.74 23.99
C ILE A 403 -2.54 32.94 23.16
N ALA A 404 -2.98 32.31 22.06
CA ALA A 404 -2.08 31.59 21.16
C ALA A 404 -1.01 32.52 20.57
N HIS A 405 -1.41 33.70 20.07
CA HIS A 405 -0.48 34.75 19.62
C HIS A 405 0.53 35.14 20.68
N SER A 406 0.10 35.40 21.92
CA SER A 406 1.01 35.77 23.01
C SER A 406 1.99 34.64 23.42
N LYS A 407 1.58 33.38 23.26
CA LYS A 407 2.45 32.22 23.58
C LYS A 407 3.48 31.98 22.49
N LEU A 408 3.08 32.07 21.22
CA LEU A 408 3.88 31.65 20.06
C LEU A 408 4.57 32.81 19.33
N HIS A 409 3.91 33.93 19.15
CA HIS A 409 4.26 34.98 18.18
C HIS A 409 4.70 36.29 18.87
N ASP A 410 5.34 36.20 20.05
CA ASP A 410 5.95 37.36 20.70
C ASP A 410 7.35 37.61 20.11
N PRO A 411 7.56 38.68 19.32
CA PRO A 411 8.84 39.00 18.70
C PRO A 411 9.98 39.13 19.72
N LYS A 412 9.67 39.50 20.98
CA LYS A 412 10.66 39.65 22.05
C LYS A 412 11.20 38.32 22.56
N LYS A 413 10.53 37.19 22.29
CA LYS A 413 11.04 35.84 22.61
C LYS A 413 12.06 35.33 21.59
N TYR A 414 12.08 35.90 20.39
CA TYR A 414 12.95 35.47 19.29
C TYR A 414 14.37 36.06 19.36
N GLU A 415 14.67 36.95 20.30
CA GLU A 415 15.97 37.66 20.35
C GLU A 415 17.16 36.85 20.90
N MET A 416 17.01 35.62 21.42
CA MET A 416 18.17 34.77 21.80
C MET A 416 17.88 33.27 21.72
N LEU A 417 18.18 32.64 20.58
CA LEU A 417 18.35 31.19 20.46
C LEU A 417 19.83 30.86 20.18
N PRO A 418 20.37 29.77 20.75
CA PRO A 418 21.73 29.32 20.51
C PRO A 418 21.91 28.88 19.05
N SER A 419 22.91 29.44 18.35
CA SER A 419 23.19 29.15 16.92
C SER A 419 24.11 27.96 16.69
N TRP A 420 24.64 27.36 17.74
CA TRP A 420 25.63 26.28 17.65
C TRP A 420 25.24 25.09 18.53
N LYS A 421 25.48 23.90 17.99
CA LYS A 421 25.26 22.63 18.69
C LYS A 421 26.47 21.73 18.62
N VAL A 422 26.53 20.77 19.53
CA VAL A 422 27.51 19.69 19.50
C VAL A 422 26.80 18.41 19.10
N VAL A 423 27.37 17.68 18.15
CA VAL A 423 26.86 16.43 17.60
C VAL A 423 27.89 15.30 17.77
N GLN A 424 27.43 14.06 17.85
CA GLN A 424 28.26 12.86 17.73
C GLN A 424 28.32 12.46 16.26
N GLU A 425 29.52 12.37 15.69
CA GLU A 425 29.75 12.04 14.28
C GLU A 425 30.58 10.75 14.16
N SER A 426 30.11 9.80 13.34
CA SER A 426 30.83 8.56 13.03
C SER A 426 31.78 8.72 11.84
N GLU A 427 32.80 7.87 11.75
CA GLU A 427 33.68 7.75 10.57
C GLU A 427 32.93 7.45 9.26
N GLY A 428 31.75 6.83 9.34
CA GLY A 428 30.85 6.59 8.21
C GLY A 428 29.93 7.78 7.85
N GLY A 429 30.08 8.92 8.52
CA GLY A 429 29.32 10.16 8.25
C GLY A 429 27.95 10.25 8.92
N THR A 430 27.63 9.34 9.86
CA THR A 430 26.35 9.40 10.60
C THR A 430 26.47 10.39 11.76
N LYS A 431 25.47 11.26 11.95
CA LYS A 431 25.47 12.31 12.99
C LYS A 431 24.27 12.23 13.94
N HIS A 432 24.49 12.49 15.23
CA HIS A 432 23.45 12.56 16.26
C HIS A 432 23.59 13.80 17.15
N ASP A 433 22.49 14.46 17.49
CA ASP A 433 22.53 15.63 18.38
C ASP A 433 22.92 15.25 19.81
N PHE A 434 23.92 15.95 20.36
CA PHE A 434 24.43 15.70 21.70
C PHE A 434 24.03 16.82 22.68
N LYS A 435 24.18 18.09 22.28
CA LYS A 435 23.80 19.24 23.13
C LYS A 435 23.53 20.51 22.30
N LEU A 436 22.45 21.23 22.65
CA LEU A 436 21.83 22.28 21.82
C LEU A 436 21.64 23.60 22.59
N ASP A 437 22.71 24.16 23.17
CA ASP A 437 22.61 25.34 24.05
C ASP A 437 23.73 26.39 23.89
N PHE A 438 24.46 26.41 22.78
CA PHE A 438 25.60 27.31 22.60
C PHE A 438 25.29 28.50 21.68
N ALA A 439 25.50 29.71 22.20
CA ALA A 439 25.26 30.94 21.45
C ALA A 439 26.39 31.25 20.45
N THR A 440 27.57 30.64 20.62
CA THR A 440 28.72 30.83 19.75
C THR A 440 29.44 29.51 19.46
N GLU A 441 30.02 29.38 18.25
CA GLU A 441 30.85 28.23 17.83
C GLU A 441 31.90 27.91 18.88
N LYS A 442 32.55 28.95 19.40
CA LYS A 442 33.65 28.83 20.34
C LYS A 442 33.24 28.23 21.69
N GLU A 443 32.03 28.50 22.15
CA GLU A 443 31.50 27.87 23.38
C GLU A 443 31.19 26.39 23.15
N ALA A 444 30.68 26.03 21.97
CA ALA A 444 30.45 24.65 21.57
C ALA A 444 31.78 23.88 21.36
N GLU A 445 32.78 24.51 20.74
CA GLU A 445 34.12 23.95 20.55
C GLU A 445 34.83 23.74 21.89
N GLN A 446 34.74 24.72 22.79
CA GLN A 446 35.29 24.62 24.14
C GLN A 446 34.64 23.46 24.88
N PHE A 447 33.31 23.33 24.81
CA PHE A 447 32.58 22.23 25.44
C PHE A 447 32.97 20.86 24.85
N ALA A 448 33.02 20.73 23.52
CA ALA A 448 33.42 19.49 22.86
C ALA A 448 34.86 19.11 23.20
N SER A 449 35.77 20.09 23.25
CA SER A 449 37.18 19.90 23.60
C SER A 449 37.36 19.53 25.07
N ASP A 450 36.62 20.14 25.98
CA ASP A 450 36.71 19.86 27.43
C ASP A 450 36.15 18.48 27.78
N MET A 451 35.28 17.92 26.94
CA MET A 451 34.67 16.61 27.13
C MET A 451 35.52 15.45 26.61
N ASP A 452 36.41 15.70 25.65
CA ASP A 452 37.36 14.73 25.02
C ASP A 452 36.74 13.34 24.77
N TRP A 453 35.53 13.33 24.21
CA TRP A 453 34.70 12.13 24.09
C TRP A 453 34.93 11.44 22.74
N ARG A 454 35.35 10.17 22.79
CA ARG A 454 35.48 9.27 21.63
C ARG A 454 34.98 7.88 21.96
N TYR A 455 34.27 7.27 21.03
CA TYR A 455 33.65 5.96 21.20
C TYR A 455 33.78 5.15 19.91
N VAL A 456 34.20 3.89 19.96
CA VAL A 456 34.22 3.00 18.78
C VAL A 456 33.11 1.98 18.95
N ASP A 457 32.20 1.88 17.98
CA ASP A 457 31.05 0.99 18.08
C ASP A 457 31.36 -0.48 17.71
N GLU A 458 30.36 -1.35 17.84
CA GLU A 458 30.46 -2.80 17.55
C GLU A 458 30.79 -3.11 16.08
N ASN A 459 30.61 -2.13 15.18
CA ASN A 459 30.93 -2.23 13.75
C ASN A 459 32.30 -1.60 13.42
N GLN A 460 33.10 -1.24 14.43
CA GLN A 460 34.41 -0.58 14.33
C GLN A 460 34.39 0.87 13.81
N PHE A 461 33.25 1.56 13.83
CA PHE A 461 33.24 2.98 13.48
C PHE A 461 33.63 3.84 14.68
N GLU A 462 34.63 4.73 14.50
CA GLU A 462 34.96 5.73 15.51
C GLU A 462 33.96 6.88 15.48
N TRP A 463 33.43 7.24 16.64
CA TRP A 463 32.51 8.33 16.91
C TRP A 463 33.23 9.43 17.70
N ARG A 464 33.08 10.68 17.26
CA ARG A 464 33.71 11.86 17.86
C ARG A 464 32.68 12.97 18.06
N LEU A 465 32.89 13.82 19.07
CA LEU A 465 32.12 15.06 19.16
C LEU A 465 32.60 16.04 18.11
N ALA A 466 31.66 16.53 17.30
CA ALA A 466 31.86 17.58 16.34
C ALA A 466 30.96 18.77 16.69
N VAL A 467 31.42 19.97 16.36
CA VAL A 467 30.62 21.18 16.46
C VAL A 467 29.97 21.42 15.12
N GLU A 468 28.69 21.71 15.12
CA GLU A 468 27.95 22.06 13.92
C GLU A 468 27.09 23.28 14.21
N GLU A 469 26.95 24.15 13.22
CA GLU A 469 25.98 25.23 13.25
C GLU A 469 24.58 24.60 13.33
N ASP A 470 23.78 25.04 14.29
CA ASP A 470 22.41 24.56 14.38
C ASP A 470 21.60 25.19 13.25
N ALA A 471 21.49 24.47 12.13
CA ALA A 471 20.69 24.89 10.98
C ALA A 471 19.20 25.10 11.31
N THR A 472 18.73 24.69 12.50
CA THR A 472 17.38 25.03 13.00
C THR A 472 17.33 26.40 13.71
N ALA A 473 18.46 26.89 14.22
CA ALA A 473 18.58 28.20 14.87
C ALA A 473 18.57 29.36 13.87
N GLU A 474 19.18 29.21 12.68
CA GLU A 474 18.99 30.17 11.58
C GLU A 474 17.58 30.12 10.96
N LYS A 475 16.81 29.04 11.23
CA LYS A 475 15.49 28.76 10.62
C LYS A 475 14.29 28.89 11.56
N GLN A 476 14.39 29.63 12.66
CA GLN A 476 13.22 30.40 13.11
C GLN A 476 13.22 31.75 12.40
N ALA A 477 13.16 31.68 11.07
CA ALA A 477 12.80 32.83 10.27
C ALA A 477 11.51 33.41 10.87
N ILE A 478 11.47 34.73 11.03
CA ILE A 478 10.25 35.46 11.37
C ILE A 478 9.12 34.84 10.55
N LYS A 479 8.21 34.12 11.22
CA LYS A 479 7.15 33.41 10.53
C LYS A 479 6.37 34.47 9.76
N ASN A 480 6.03 34.20 8.51
CA ASN A 480 5.18 35.14 7.80
C ASN A 480 3.85 35.25 8.59
N ARG A 481 3.28 36.45 8.62
CA ARG A 481 2.05 36.71 9.39
C ARG A 481 0.95 35.69 9.10
N HIS A 482 0.86 35.23 7.86
CA HIS A 482 -0.10 34.20 7.45
C HIS A 482 0.08 32.86 8.20
N THR A 483 1.30 32.46 8.50
CA THR A 483 1.58 31.25 9.30
C THR A 483 1.24 31.45 10.76
N GLU A 484 1.49 32.64 11.28
CA GLU A 484 1.12 32.97 12.65
C GLU A 484 -0.41 32.93 12.84
N GLU A 485 -1.17 33.51 11.91
CA GLU A 485 -2.63 33.47 11.96
C GLU A 485 -3.16 32.02 11.83
N VAL A 486 -2.67 31.20 10.89
CA VAL A 486 -3.11 29.80 10.79
C VAL A 486 -2.83 29.02 12.07
N GLU A 487 -1.65 29.18 12.66
CA GLU A 487 -1.32 28.48 13.89
C GLU A 487 -2.23 28.93 15.04
N ALA A 488 -2.45 30.23 15.19
CA ALA A 488 -3.33 30.79 16.22
C ALA A 488 -4.80 30.37 16.04
N GLU A 489 -5.33 30.43 14.83
CA GLU A 489 -6.70 30.02 14.51
C GLU A 489 -6.90 28.52 14.73
N SER A 490 -5.95 27.68 14.29
CA SER A 490 -6.00 26.22 14.49
C SER A 490 -5.96 25.85 15.97
N ILE A 491 -5.17 26.56 16.79
CA ILE A 491 -5.15 26.38 18.23
C ILE A 491 -6.49 26.80 18.83
N SER A 492 -7.03 27.96 18.42
CA SER A 492 -8.31 28.46 18.91
C SER A 492 -9.44 27.47 18.60
N TYR A 493 -9.53 27.00 17.35
CA TYR A 493 -10.49 25.99 16.93
C TYR A 493 -10.36 24.69 17.73
N ALA A 494 -9.15 24.15 17.88
CA ALA A 494 -8.94 22.89 18.61
C ALA A 494 -9.32 23.00 20.10
N VAL A 495 -8.97 24.11 20.75
CA VAL A 495 -9.31 24.36 22.16
C VAL A 495 -10.82 24.56 22.31
N CYS A 496 -11.44 25.38 21.46
CA CYS A 496 -12.89 25.60 21.50
C CYS A 496 -13.67 24.31 21.25
N LYS A 497 -13.25 23.51 20.26
CA LYS A 497 -13.85 22.22 19.95
C LYS A 497 -13.75 21.24 21.13
N TYR A 498 -12.60 21.20 21.81
CA TYR A 498 -12.42 20.35 23.00
C TYR A 498 -13.43 20.70 24.11
N PHE A 499 -13.69 21.99 24.33
CA PHE A 499 -14.66 22.45 25.32
C PHE A 499 -16.11 22.47 24.82
N GLY A 500 -16.40 21.99 23.60
CA GLY A 500 -17.75 21.98 23.01
C GLY A 500 -18.26 23.34 22.55
N ILE A 501 -17.38 24.33 22.40
CA ILE A 501 -17.72 25.67 21.93
C ILE A 501 -17.74 25.65 20.40
N GLU A 502 -18.92 25.83 19.81
CA GLU A 502 -19.10 25.86 18.35
C GLU A 502 -18.63 27.18 17.77
N THR A 503 -17.46 27.17 17.15
CA THR A 503 -16.95 28.26 16.30
C THR A 503 -17.42 28.04 14.87
N GLY A 504 -17.93 29.09 14.20
CA GLY A 504 -18.52 28.96 12.86
C GLY A 504 -17.57 28.41 11.78
N GLU A 505 -18.12 27.82 10.72
CA GLU A 505 -17.41 27.09 9.65
C GLU A 505 -16.49 27.97 8.77
N ASN A 506 -16.63 29.30 8.83
CA ASN A 506 -15.95 30.24 7.92
C ASN A 506 -14.52 30.67 8.36
N SER A 507 -13.94 30.06 9.38
CA SER A 507 -12.62 30.50 9.88
C SER A 507 -11.45 30.17 8.93
N PHE A 508 -11.57 29.17 8.05
CA PHE A 508 -10.40 28.58 7.38
C PHE A 508 -10.40 28.63 5.84
N GLY A 509 -11.12 29.58 5.22
CA GLY A 509 -11.25 29.68 3.75
C GLY A 509 -9.95 29.89 2.96
N TYR A 510 -8.81 30.04 3.64
CA TYR A 510 -7.51 30.33 3.07
C TYR A 510 -6.45 29.25 3.33
N ILE A 511 -6.79 28.13 3.98
CA ILE A 511 -5.82 27.08 4.35
C ILE A 511 -5.11 26.46 3.13
N ALA A 512 -5.84 26.20 2.04
CA ALA A 512 -5.24 25.65 0.83
C ALA A 512 -4.22 26.62 0.20
N SER A 513 -4.46 27.95 0.33
CA SER A 513 -3.50 28.96 -0.11
C SER A 513 -2.30 29.10 0.84
N TRP A 514 -2.48 28.79 2.13
CA TRP A 514 -1.41 28.83 3.13
C TRP A 514 -0.39 27.69 2.97
N SER A 515 -0.85 26.51 2.58
CA SER A 515 0.00 25.32 2.40
C SER A 515 0.75 25.33 1.06
N GLN A 516 0.28 26.09 0.07
CA GLN A 516 0.85 26.15 -1.26
C GLN A 516 2.31 26.66 -1.24
N GLY A 517 3.23 25.85 -1.77
CA GLY A 517 4.65 26.19 -1.86
C GLY A 517 5.47 25.95 -0.58
N LYS A 518 4.87 25.39 0.47
CA LYS A 518 5.58 24.98 1.69
C LYS A 518 6.12 23.56 1.59
N GLU A 519 7.31 23.33 2.15
CA GLU A 519 7.85 21.98 2.28
C GLU A 519 7.11 21.18 3.36
N LEU A 520 7.04 19.86 3.20
CA LEU A 520 6.41 18.94 4.16
C LEU A 520 6.96 19.12 5.59
N LYS A 521 8.26 19.39 5.71
CA LYS A 521 8.93 19.62 6.99
C LYS A 521 8.38 20.85 7.72
N GLU A 522 8.03 21.91 7.01
CA GLU A 522 7.46 23.13 7.58
C GLU A 522 6.01 22.92 8.04
N LEU A 523 5.20 22.25 7.20
CA LEU A 523 3.82 21.89 7.53
C LEU A 523 3.75 21.01 8.78
N ARG A 524 4.63 20.00 8.85
CA ARG A 524 4.76 19.10 10.00
C ARG A 524 5.16 19.85 11.28
N ALA A 525 6.12 20.77 11.19
CA ALA A 525 6.55 21.58 12.34
C ALA A 525 5.42 22.50 12.86
N SER A 526 4.62 23.04 11.94
CA SER A 526 3.44 23.85 12.30
C SER A 526 2.38 23.00 13.02
N LEU A 527 2.06 21.81 12.51
CA LEU A 527 1.14 20.87 13.18
C LEU A 527 1.62 20.45 14.58
N GLU A 528 2.92 20.28 14.77
CA GLU A 528 3.51 19.95 16.08
C GLU A 528 3.44 21.11 17.06
N THR A 529 3.66 22.34 16.57
CA THR A 529 3.47 23.57 17.33
C THR A 529 2.00 23.73 17.77
N ILE A 530 1.06 23.52 16.84
CA ILE A 530 -0.38 23.58 17.10
C ILE A 530 -0.80 22.52 18.13
N ASN A 531 -0.41 21.25 17.94
CA ASN A 531 -0.77 20.14 18.82
C ASN A 531 -0.22 20.36 20.24
N LYS A 532 1.07 20.72 20.38
CA LYS A 532 1.69 20.96 21.68
C LYS A 532 1.07 22.15 22.41
N THR A 533 0.83 23.25 21.69
CA THR A 533 0.31 24.49 22.29
C THR A 533 -1.14 24.34 22.69
N SER A 534 -1.98 23.77 21.82
CA SER A 534 -3.38 23.44 22.15
C SER A 534 -3.46 22.47 23.32
N GLY A 535 -2.68 21.39 23.34
CA GLY A 535 -2.68 20.43 24.44
C GLY A 535 -2.24 21.02 25.78
N THR A 536 -1.27 21.94 25.77
CA THR A 536 -0.85 22.67 26.97
C THR A 536 -1.95 23.62 27.45
N LEU A 537 -2.55 24.39 26.52
CA LEU A 537 -3.60 25.35 26.84
C LEU A 537 -4.87 24.67 27.36
N ILE A 538 -5.29 23.56 26.74
CA ILE A 538 -6.39 22.70 27.22
C ILE A 538 -6.12 22.26 28.66
N SER A 539 -4.91 21.73 28.93
CA SER A 539 -4.56 21.21 30.26
C SER A 539 -4.52 22.33 31.33
N ASP A 540 -4.01 23.51 30.98
CA ASP A 540 -3.97 24.67 31.87
C ASP A 540 -5.38 25.18 32.17
N ILE A 541 -6.23 25.33 31.14
CA ILE A 541 -7.63 25.76 31.30
C ILE A 541 -8.40 24.73 32.14
N GLU A 542 -8.27 23.43 31.85
CA GLU A 542 -8.92 22.37 32.65
C GLU A 542 -8.53 22.45 34.12
N ARG A 543 -7.23 22.62 34.41
CA ARG A 543 -6.71 22.71 35.78
C ARG A 543 -7.32 23.92 36.49
N HIS A 544 -7.22 25.11 35.89
CA HIS A 544 -7.72 26.33 36.50
C HIS A 544 -9.25 26.36 36.61
N TYR A 545 -9.97 25.83 35.63
CA TYR A 545 -11.43 25.71 35.70
C TYR A 545 -11.87 24.80 36.86
N LYS A 546 -11.22 23.65 37.04
CA LYS A 546 -11.48 22.74 38.17
C LYS A 546 -11.19 23.41 39.52
N GLU A 547 -10.10 24.18 39.62
CA GLU A 547 -9.77 24.98 40.82
C GLU A 547 -10.84 26.03 41.12
N ILE A 548 -11.26 26.80 40.11
CA ILE A 548 -12.28 27.86 40.24
C ILE A 548 -13.64 27.28 40.61
N CYS A 549 -14.05 26.16 40.00
CA CYS A 549 -15.30 25.49 40.35
C CYS A 549 -15.29 25.07 41.82
N LYS A 550 -14.16 24.54 42.31
CA LYS A 550 -13.98 24.19 43.73
C LYS A 550 -13.98 25.42 44.64
N GLU A 551 -13.33 26.52 44.25
CA GLU A 551 -13.33 27.79 45.00
C GLU A 551 -14.72 28.41 45.11
N ARG A 552 -15.53 28.31 44.04
CA ARG A 552 -16.86 28.93 43.95
C ARG A 552 -18.01 28.00 44.32
N GLY A 553 -17.74 26.73 44.64
CA GLY A 553 -18.76 25.73 44.94
C GLY A 553 -19.66 25.40 43.74
N ILE A 554 -19.15 25.55 42.52
CA ILE A 554 -19.83 25.21 41.27
C ILE A 554 -19.64 23.71 41.03
N ASP A 555 -20.71 22.97 40.79
CA ASP A 555 -20.62 21.59 40.33
C ASP A 555 -20.25 21.57 38.84
N PRO A 556 -19.05 21.10 38.45
CA PRO A 556 -18.64 21.03 37.05
C PRO A 556 -19.44 20.00 36.24
N HIS A 557 -20.28 19.16 36.88
CA HIS A 557 -21.10 18.13 36.24
C HIS A 557 -22.60 18.45 36.23
N ALA A 558 -23.02 19.62 36.73
CA ALA A 558 -24.42 20.03 36.67
C ALA A 558 -24.83 20.31 35.22
N LYS A 559 -25.78 19.54 34.67
CA LYS A 559 -26.39 19.81 33.37
C LYS A 559 -27.10 21.17 33.43
N ALA A 560 -26.85 22.02 32.44
CA ALA A 560 -27.68 23.20 32.23
C ALA A 560 -29.12 22.73 31.94
N GLU A 561 -30.08 23.14 32.77
CA GLU A 561 -31.49 22.97 32.44
C GLU A 561 -31.78 23.84 31.21
N PRO A 562 -32.28 23.28 30.09
CA PRO A 562 -32.73 24.09 28.98
C PRO A 562 -33.97 24.87 29.42
N GLU A 563 -33.93 26.20 29.31
CA GLU A 563 -35.14 27.02 29.37
C GLU A 563 -36.15 26.49 28.33
N THR A 564 -37.30 26.06 28.82
CA THR A 564 -38.39 25.50 28.01
C THR A 564 -39.02 26.60 27.14
N ALA A 565 -38.64 26.64 25.87
CA ALA A 565 -39.50 27.16 24.80
C ALA A 565 -40.14 25.95 24.09
N PRO A 566 -41.48 25.89 23.99
CA PRO A 566 -42.17 24.71 23.47
C PRO A 566 -42.19 24.74 21.94
N ILE A 567 -41.40 23.90 21.29
CA ILE A 567 -41.63 23.50 19.90
C ILE A 567 -41.42 21.98 19.80
N GLU A 568 -42.38 21.35 19.13
CA GLU A 568 -42.78 19.95 19.18
C GLU A 568 -41.70 18.95 18.75
N GLN A 569 -41.63 17.79 19.42
CA GLN A 569 -40.89 16.62 18.92
C GLN A 569 -41.61 16.01 17.71
N PRO A 570 -40.89 15.55 16.68
CA PRO A 570 -41.35 14.46 15.84
C PRO A 570 -40.52 13.20 16.09
N THR A 571 -41.26 12.14 16.37
CA THR A 571 -40.79 10.77 16.51
C THR A 571 -40.76 10.09 15.13
N SER A 572 -39.66 10.13 14.38
CA SER A 572 -39.28 9.13 13.36
C SER A 572 -37.96 9.50 12.68
N ASN A 573 -36.99 8.58 12.64
CA ASN A 573 -35.72 8.73 11.90
C ASN A 573 -35.88 8.58 10.36
N LEU A 574 -37.12 8.62 9.85
CA LEU A 574 -37.44 8.52 8.42
C LEU A 574 -38.56 9.52 8.08
N THR A 575 -38.33 10.33 7.05
CA THR A 575 -39.28 11.33 6.51
C THR A 575 -39.42 11.15 5.01
N TYR A 576 -40.49 11.68 4.40
CA TYR A 576 -40.71 11.62 2.95
C TYR A 576 -40.40 12.95 2.27
N TYR A 577 -40.07 12.89 0.97
CA TYR A 577 -39.98 14.06 0.11
C TYR A 577 -40.69 13.83 -1.24
N VAL A 578 -41.09 14.93 -1.88
CA VAL A 578 -41.72 14.95 -3.21
C VAL A 578 -40.96 15.92 -4.10
N ALA A 579 -40.63 15.50 -5.31
CA ALA A 579 -39.97 16.34 -6.30
C ALA A 579 -40.73 16.34 -7.63
N GLU A 580 -40.78 17.50 -8.29
CA GLU A 580 -41.29 17.65 -9.65
C GLU A 580 -40.37 16.99 -10.71
N CYS A 581 -39.08 16.82 -10.37
CA CYS A 581 -38.09 16.12 -11.19
C CYS A 581 -37.18 15.25 -10.31
N MET A 582 -37.27 13.93 -10.41
CA MET A 582 -36.44 13.00 -9.63
C MET A 582 -34.97 12.94 -10.10
N GLU A 583 -34.72 13.27 -11.38
CA GLU A 583 -33.37 13.32 -11.96
C GLU A 583 -32.60 14.56 -11.47
N PHE A 584 -33.30 15.68 -11.30
CA PHE A 584 -32.74 16.92 -10.76
C PHE A 584 -33.71 17.54 -9.74
N PRO A 585 -33.76 17.05 -8.48
CA PRO A 585 -34.71 17.51 -7.47
C PRO A 585 -34.66 19.02 -7.19
N ASN A 586 -33.49 19.64 -7.42
CA ASN A 586 -33.26 21.08 -7.25
C ASN A 586 -33.77 21.95 -8.43
N LEU A 587 -34.22 21.34 -9.53
CA LEU A 587 -34.73 22.00 -10.73
C LEU A 587 -36.26 21.81 -10.83
N GLY A 588 -37.01 22.31 -9.85
CA GLY A 588 -38.47 22.23 -9.83
C GLY A 588 -39.07 22.47 -8.44
N GLU A 589 -40.36 22.18 -8.28
CA GLU A 589 -41.02 22.15 -6.98
C GLU A 589 -40.54 20.95 -6.14
N TYR A 590 -40.00 21.22 -4.94
CA TYR A 590 -39.44 20.22 -4.01
C TYR A 590 -39.99 20.45 -2.60
N HIS A 591 -40.48 19.39 -1.96
CA HIS A 591 -41.05 19.41 -0.61
C HIS A 591 -40.45 18.26 0.21
N ASP A 592 -39.92 18.53 1.40
CA ASP A 592 -39.26 17.57 2.28
C ASP A 592 -39.85 17.55 3.70
N ASN A 593 -39.34 16.64 4.54
CA ASN A 593 -39.77 16.46 5.93
C ASN A 593 -41.28 16.16 6.08
N LEU A 594 -41.83 15.37 5.14
CA LEU A 594 -43.27 15.08 5.03
C LEU A 594 -43.64 13.75 5.71
N SER A 595 -44.89 13.65 6.16
CA SER A 595 -45.55 12.34 6.38
C SER A 595 -45.91 11.67 5.05
N LEU A 596 -46.17 10.36 5.07
CA LEU A 596 -46.57 9.62 3.86
C LEU A 596 -47.86 10.20 3.26
N GLU A 597 -48.85 10.53 4.10
CA GLU A 597 -50.12 11.11 3.62
C GLU A 597 -49.94 12.49 2.98
N GLU A 598 -49.02 13.31 3.50
CA GLU A 598 -48.69 14.60 2.92
C GLU A 598 -47.93 14.47 1.60
N ALA A 599 -46.99 13.53 1.52
CA ALA A 599 -46.24 13.25 0.30
C ALA A 599 -47.15 12.80 -0.84
N VAL A 600 -48.08 11.86 -0.57
CA VAL A 600 -49.06 11.40 -1.57
C VAL A 600 -49.97 12.55 -2.04
N ARG A 601 -50.44 13.40 -1.11
CA ARG A 601 -51.28 14.55 -1.45
C ARG A 601 -50.54 15.53 -2.36
N ILE A 602 -49.31 15.92 -1.99
CA ILE A 602 -48.50 16.86 -2.77
C ILE A 602 -48.19 16.29 -4.16
N TYR A 603 -47.81 15.01 -4.23
CA TYR A 603 -47.58 14.32 -5.51
C TYR A 603 -48.80 14.40 -6.44
N GLN A 604 -50.02 14.27 -5.91
CA GLN A 604 -51.27 14.37 -6.68
C GLN A 604 -51.62 15.81 -7.09
N GLU A 605 -51.23 16.81 -6.31
CA GLU A 605 -51.51 18.23 -6.57
C GLU A 605 -50.62 18.83 -7.68
N ILE A 606 -49.44 18.24 -7.95
CA ILE A 606 -48.54 18.69 -9.02
C ILE A 606 -49.22 18.51 -10.40
N PRO A 607 -49.54 19.62 -11.12
CA PRO A 607 -50.26 19.58 -12.40
C PRO A 607 -49.44 18.91 -13.50
N ALA A 608 -50.07 18.04 -14.28
CA ALA A 608 -49.42 17.32 -15.39
C ALA A 608 -48.82 18.23 -16.47
N GLU A 609 -49.22 19.50 -16.52
CA GLU A 609 -48.86 20.48 -17.56
C GLU A 609 -47.54 21.21 -17.29
N ARG A 610 -46.95 21.11 -16.09
CA ARG A 610 -45.69 21.79 -15.72
C ARG A 610 -44.42 20.95 -15.97
N MET A 611 -44.59 19.70 -16.40
CA MET A 611 -43.53 18.67 -16.40
C MET A 611 -42.36 19.01 -17.33
N SER A 612 -41.24 19.44 -16.75
CA SER A 612 -39.91 19.42 -17.39
C SER A 612 -39.04 18.25 -16.89
N GLY A 613 -39.59 17.36 -16.07
CA GLY A 613 -38.93 16.17 -15.51
C GLY A 613 -39.92 15.11 -15.01
N ILE A 614 -39.42 13.97 -14.52
CA ILE A 614 -40.25 12.87 -13.98
C ILE A 614 -40.52 13.12 -12.50
N LYS A 615 -41.76 13.44 -12.11
CA LYS A 615 -42.11 13.65 -10.69
C LYS A 615 -42.11 12.34 -9.88
N GLY A 616 -41.86 12.43 -8.59
CA GLY A 616 -41.77 11.24 -7.75
C GLY A 616 -41.83 11.50 -6.24
N ILE A 617 -41.81 10.41 -5.48
CA ILE A 617 -41.79 10.39 -4.01
C ILE A 617 -40.55 9.59 -3.57
N GLY A 618 -39.81 10.12 -2.61
CA GLY A 618 -38.70 9.41 -1.96
C GLY A 618 -38.76 9.48 -0.44
N PHE A 619 -37.83 8.79 0.22
CA PHE A 619 -37.63 8.84 1.67
C PHE A 619 -36.28 9.47 1.99
N GLU A 620 -36.16 10.01 3.19
CA GLU A 620 -34.91 10.50 3.76
C GLU A 620 -34.71 9.82 5.12
N LEU A 621 -33.62 9.08 5.27
CA LEU A 621 -33.18 8.52 6.55
C LEU A 621 -32.33 9.54 7.28
N LYS A 622 -32.55 9.69 8.59
CA LYS A 622 -31.76 10.53 9.51
C LYS A 622 -31.25 9.67 10.65
N ASP A 623 -30.40 8.70 10.31
CA ASP A 623 -29.93 7.66 11.21
C ASP A 623 -28.40 7.66 11.43
N GLY A 624 -27.66 8.60 10.85
CA GLY A 624 -26.21 8.69 11.01
C GLY A 624 -25.41 7.70 10.16
N SER A 625 -26.05 6.97 9.24
CA SER A 625 -25.39 5.97 8.38
C SER A 625 -24.81 6.60 7.11
N ASP A 626 -23.95 5.85 6.40
CA ASP A 626 -23.46 6.25 5.07
C ASP A 626 -24.57 6.28 4.00
N TYR A 627 -25.76 5.79 4.34
CA TYR A 627 -26.98 5.83 3.53
C TYR A 627 -27.97 6.92 4.02
N GLU A 628 -27.52 7.82 4.91
CA GLU A 628 -28.27 9.03 5.30
C GLU A 628 -28.42 9.98 4.10
N GLY A 629 -29.65 10.41 3.84
CA GLY A 629 -29.98 11.30 2.72
C GLY A 629 -31.24 10.88 1.94
N PRO A 630 -31.65 11.69 0.95
CA PRO A 630 -32.84 11.45 0.14
C PRO A 630 -32.62 10.31 -0.87
N PHE A 631 -33.56 9.36 -0.92
CA PHE A 631 -33.56 8.25 -1.86
C PHE A 631 -34.94 8.07 -2.54
N PRO A 632 -35.00 7.91 -3.87
CA PRO A 632 -36.24 7.72 -4.61
C PRO A 632 -36.93 6.38 -4.29
N ILE A 633 -38.27 6.37 -4.18
CA ILE A 633 -39.07 5.13 -4.13
C ILE A 633 -39.98 5.04 -5.35
N LEU A 634 -40.74 6.11 -5.61
CA LEU A 634 -41.67 6.24 -6.72
C LEU A 634 -41.11 7.23 -7.72
N THR A 635 -40.89 6.80 -8.95
CA THR A 635 -40.47 7.66 -10.06
C THR A 635 -41.51 7.54 -11.17
N GLY A 636 -42.20 8.63 -11.48
CA GLY A 636 -43.31 8.60 -12.43
C GLY A 636 -44.47 7.78 -11.89
N GLN A 637 -44.78 6.66 -12.54
CA GLN A 637 -45.85 5.72 -12.13
C GLN A 637 -45.31 4.41 -11.57
N THR A 638 -44.01 4.34 -11.29
CA THR A 638 -43.32 3.09 -11.01
C THR A 638 -42.64 3.14 -9.65
N ILE A 639 -42.93 2.15 -8.80
CA ILE A 639 -42.25 1.89 -7.54
C ILE A 639 -41.10 0.93 -7.82
N ASP A 640 -39.86 1.39 -7.66
CA ASP A 640 -38.66 0.61 -7.94
C ASP A 640 -38.22 -0.18 -6.69
N LEU A 641 -38.78 -1.38 -6.53
CA LEU A 641 -38.40 -2.26 -5.43
C LEU A 641 -37.04 -2.92 -5.67
N ASP A 642 -36.68 -3.21 -6.92
CA ASP A 642 -35.44 -3.90 -7.27
C ASP A 642 -34.21 -3.11 -6.83
N THR A 643 -34.18 -1.79 -7.07
CA THR A 643 -33.07 -0.94 -6.61
C THR A 643 -32.97 -0.90 -5.09
N ILE A 644 -34.11 -0.85 -4.38
CA ILE A 644 -34.15 -0.86 -2.90
C ILE A 644 -33.70 -2.22 -2.36
N GLN A 645 -34.08 -3.31 -3.01
CA GLN A 645 -33.67 -4.66 -2.65
C GLN A 645 -32.22 -4.94 -3.02
N ALA A 646 -31.66 -4.32 -4.05
CA ALA A 646 -30.25 -4.48 -4.42
C ALA A 646 -29.28 -3.88 -3.38
N ILE A 647 -29.74 -2.88 -2.62
CA ILE A 647 -28.95 -2.23 -1.56
C ILE A 647 -29.17 -2.97 -0.23
N ASP A 648 -28.16 -3.72 0.23
CA ASP A 648 -28.23 -4.55 1.45
C ASP A 648 -28.73 -3.77 2.68
N TYR A 649 -28.30 -2.51 2.85
CA TYR A 649 -28.75 -1.67 3.97
C TYR A 649 -30.25 -1.37 3.94
N TYR A 650 -30.81 -1.05 2.77
CA TYR A 650 -32.23 -0.76 2.62
C TYR A 650 -33.09 -2.03 2.62
N ARG A 651 -32.57 -3.13 2.05
CA ARG A 651 -33.16 -4.48 2.14
C ARG A 651 -33.41 -4.88 3.59
N ASP A 652 -32.43 -4.67 4.45
CA ASP A 652 -32.47 -5.12 5.84
C ASP A 652 -33.05 -4.07 6.82
N ASN A 653 -33.23 -2.81 6.40
CA ASN A 653 -33.78 -1.75 7.26
C ASN A 653 -35.31 -1.83 7.42
N PRO A 654 -35.84 -2.11 8.63
CA PRO A 654 -37.27 -2.29 8.84
C PRO A 654 -38.11 -1.03 8.56
N LEU A 655 -37.55 0.17 8.70
CA LEU A 655 -38.26 1.42 8.42
C LEU A 655 -38.42 1.65 6.92
N VAL A 656 -37.39 1.32 6.13
CA VAL A 656 -37.43 1.42 4.66
C VAL A 656 -38.39 0.39 4.08
N GLN A 657 -38.30 -0.87 4.53
CA GLN A 657 -39.22 -1.93 4.10
C GLN A 657 -40.68 -1.60 4.45
N LYS A 658 -40.90 -0.99 5.62
CA LYS A 658 -42.22 -0.47 6.01
C LYS A 658 -42.67 0.69 5.12
N ALA A 659 -41.78 1.64 4.83
CA ALA A 659 -42.09 2.81 4.00
C ALA A 659 -42.50 2.43 2.58
N VAL A 660 -41.81 1.48 1.94
CA VAL A 660 -42.14 0.98 0.60
C VAL A 660 -43.48 0.26 0.60
N LYS A 661 -43.73 -0.59 1.61
CA LYS A 661 -44.98 -1.33 1.74
C LYS A 661 -46.18 -0.41 2.00
N GLU A 662 -46.01 0.62 2.82
CA GLU A 662 -47.05 1.60 3.11
C GLU A 662 -47.34 2.49 1.90
N LEU A 663 -46.31 2.89 1.13
CA LEU A 663 -46.47 3.64 -0.12
C LEU A 663 -47.20 2.82 -1.20
N ALA A 664 -46.79 1.56 -1.42
CA ALA A 664 -47.46 0.66 -2.37
C ALA A 664 -48.92 0.37 -1.98
N ALA A 665 -49.23 0.35 -0.67
CA ALA A 665 -50.61 0.21 -0.19
C ALA A 665 -51.42 1.51 -0.32
N ALA A 666 -50.78 2.67 -0.19
CA ALA A 666 -51.41 3.98 -0.33
C ALA A 666 -51.68 4.36 -1.80
N MET A 667 -50.88 3.81 -2.73
CA MET A 667 -50.95 4.08 -4.17
C MET A 667 -51.02 2.77 -4.98
N PRO A 668 -52.12 2.00 -4.88
CA PRO A 668 -52.25 0.67 -5.50
C PRO A 668 -52.30 0.69 -7.04
N GLU A 669 -52.48 1.85 -7.66
CA GLU A 669 -52.45 2.05 -9.10
C GLU A 669 -51.04 2.10 -9.71
N MET A 670 -50.00 2.19 -8.88
CA MET A 670 -48.61 2.29 -9.33
C MET A 670 -48.03 0.91 -9.67
N GLU A 671 -47.20 0.85 -10.71
CA GLU A 671 -46.53 -0.37 -11.14
C GLU A 671 -45.35 -0.68 -10.22
N VAL A 672 -45.28 -1.89 -9.66
CA VAL A 672 -44.19 -2.31 -8.77
C VAL A 672 -43.23 -3.20 -9.55
N LEU A 673 -42.02 -2.70 -9.84
CA LEU A 673 -40.94 -3.52 -10.39
C LEU A 673 -40.40 -4.45 -9.29
N GLY A 674 -40.01 -5.68 -9.62
CA GLY A 674 -39.38 -6.63 -8.67
C GLY A 674 -40.30 -7.62 -7.94
N ALA A 675 -41.58 -7.73 -8.29
CA ALA A 675 -42.52 -8.59 -7.57
C ALA A 675 -42.57 -10.08 -8.02
N ASP A 676 -41.93 -10.49 -9.12
CA ASP A 676 -41.95 -11.90 -9.59
C ASP A 676 -40.74 -12.24 -10.51
N ALA A 677 -39.54 -12.42 -9.96
CA ALA A 677 -38.33 -12.77 -10.72
C ALA A 677 -38.04 -14.28 -10.72
N ASN A 678 -38.81 -15.08 -11.48
CA ASN A 678 -38.50 -16.52 -11.59
C ASN A 678 -38.80 -17.21 -12.94
N GLN A 679 -38.93 -16.51 -14.07
CA GLN A 679 -39.00 -17.16 -15.41
C GLN A 679 -38.48 -16.26 -16.55
N GLN A 680 -37.21 -16.33 -16.94
CA GLN A 680 -36.71 -15.70 -18.19
C GLN A 680 -35.61 -16.48 -18.93
N GLU A 681 -35.58 -17.81 -18.81
CA GLU A 681 -34.83 -18.69 -19.72
C GLU A 681 -35.78 -19.78 -20.23
N THR A 682 -35.83 -20.04 -21.54
CA THR A 682 -36.72 -21.08 -22.08
C THR A 682 -36.14 -21.74 -23.33
N LEU A 683 -36.36 -23.05 -23.47
CA LEU A 683 -36.04 -23.84 -24.66
C LEU A 683 -37.33 -24.34 -25.32
N PHE A 684 -37.44 -24.18 -26.64
CA PHE A 684 -38.55 -24.69 -27.45
C PHE A 684 -38.06 -25.69 -28.49
N LEU A 685 -38.91 -26.64 -28.85
CA LEU A 685 -38.75 -27.55 -29.98
C LEU A 685 -39.84 -27.21 -31.00
N ILE A 686 -39.40 -26.90 -32.22
CA ILE A 686 -40.21 -26.48 -33.35
C ILE A 686 -40.18 -27.62 -34.39
N ASP A 687 -41.36 -28.08 -34.81
CA ASP A 687 -41.53 -29.12 -35.85
C ASP A 687 -40.78 -30.46 -35.62
N ASP A 688 -40.41 -30.77 -34.37
CA ASP A 688 -39.54 -31.91 -34.01
C ASP A 688 -38.16 -31.89 -34.73
N ALA A 689 -37.78 -30.77 -35.33
CA ALA A 689 -36.61 -30.64 -36.19
C ALA A 689 -35.63 -29.57 -35.70
N THR A 690 -36.09 -28.56 -34.95
CA THR A 690 -35.25 -27.43 -34.53
C THR A 690 -35.48 -27.07 -33.06
N TYR A 691 -34.40 -26.98 -32.26
CA TYR A 691 -34.45 -26.39 -30.94
C TYR A 691 -34.20 -24.89 -31.01
N LEU A 692 -35.01 -24.09 -30.30
CA LEU A 692 -34.85 -22.65 -30.12
C LEU A 692 -34.62 -22.37 -28.64
N HIS A 693 -33.39 -22.01 -28.28
CA HIS A 693 -33.04 -21.49 -26.97
C HIS A 693 -33.20 -19.98 -26.96
N ILE A 694 -33.88 -19.42 -25.96
CA ILE A 694 -34.10 -17.97 -25.83
C ILE A 694 -33.93 -17.51 -24.39
N GLN A 695 -33.21 -16.40 -24.21
CA GLN A 695 -32.89 -15.79 -22.93
C GLN A 695 -33.05 -14.26 -22.99
N SER A 696 -33.45 -13.63 -21.89
CA SER A 696 -33.51 -12.18 -21.78
C SER A 696 -32.14 -11.58 -21.40
N CYS A 697 -31.79 -10.46 -22.04
CA CYS A 697 -30.68 -9.57 -21.67
C CYS A 697 -31.22 -8.16 -21.37
N ASP A 698 -30.42 -7.33 -20.68
CA ASP A 698 -30.81 -6.00 -20.14
C ASP A 698 -31.44 -5.04 -21.17
N SER A 699 -31.27 -5.30 -22.47
CA SER A 699 -31.86 -4.51 -23.56
C SER A 699 -32.31 -5.30 -24.82
N SER A 700 -32.26 -6.64 -24.83
CA SER A 700 -32.56 -7.48 -26.01
C SER A 700 -32.97 -8.92 -25.64
N TRP A 701 -33.46 -9.70 -26.60
CA TRP A 701 -33.63 -11.15 -26.47
C TRP A 701 -32.55 -11.88 -27.25
N ASP A 702 -31.75 -12.69 -26.58
CA ASP A 702 -30.73 -13.53 -27.22
C ASP A 702 -31.32 -14.90 -27.56
N TYR A 703 -31.06 -15.39 -28.76
CA TYR A 703 -31.54 -16.70 -29.21
C TYR A 703 -30.51 -17.50 -29.99
N THR A 704 -30.63 -18.83 -29.89
CA THR A 704 -29.82 -19.78 -30.67
C THR A 704 -30.70 -20.92 -31.17
N LEU A 705 -30.57 -21.24 -32.46
CA LEU A 705 -31.25 -22.33 -33.14
C LEU A 705 -30.31 -23.53 -33.31
N TYR A 706 -30.78 -24.73 -32.98
CA TYR A 706 -30.05 -25.97 -33.16
C TYR A 706 -30.84 -26.98 -33.99
N ASP A 707 -30.17 -27.76 -34.82
CA ASP A 707 -30.76 -28.91 -35.51
C ASP A 707 -31.02 -30.04 -34.50
N ALA A 708 -32.27 -30.50 -34.40
CA ALA A 708 -32.68 -31.47 -33.38
C ALA A 708 -32.10 -32.88 -33.59
N ALA A 709 -31.61 -33.20 -34.79
CA ALA A 709 -31.05 -34.52 -35.13
C ALA A 709 -29.52 -34.57 -34.93
N SER A 710 -28.82 -33.49 -35.28
CA SER A 710 -27.36 -33.40 -35.26
C SER A 710 -26.81 -32.57 -34.10
N MET A 711 -27.67 -31.86 -33.36
CA MET A 711 -27.32 -30.95 -32.27
C MET A 711 -26.36 -29.82 -32.69
N LYS A 712 -26.24 -29.57 -34.00
CA LYS A 712 -25.43 -28.49 -34.53
C LYS A 712 -26.19 -27.18 -34.45
N GLU A 713 -25.48 -26.12 -34.09
CA GLU A 713 -25.98 -24.75 -34.22
C GLU A 713 -26.29 -24.47 -35.69
N LEU A 714 -27.51 -23.99 -35.94
CA LEU A 714 -28.00 -23.61 -37.26
C LEU A 714 -27.86 -22.10 -37.48
N ASP A 715 -28.23 -21.31 -36.47
CA ASP A 715 -28.19 -19.86 -36.49
C ASP A 715 -28.31 -19.30 -35.06
N GLY A 716 -27.87 -18.05 -34.84
CA GLY A 716 -27.92 -17.39 -33.54
C GLY A 716 -27.89 -15.87 -33.69
N GLY A 717 -28.58 -15.15 -32.81
CA GLY A 717 -28.71 -13.71 -32.95
C GLY A 717 -29.40 -13.02 -31.78
N GLN A 718 -29.48 -11.69 -31.88
CA GLN A 718 -30.14 -10.83 -30.90
C GLN A 718 -31.37 -10.18 -31.52
N LEU A 719 -32.47 -10.15 -30.77
CA LEU A 719 -33.69 -9.46 -31.12
C LEU A 719 -33.87 -8.22 -30.22
N ASP A 720 -33.60 -7.04 -30.77
CA ASP A 720 -33.64 -5.74 -30.07
C ASP A 720 -35.08 -5.23 -29.86
N MET A 721 -35.88 -5.97 -29.08
CA MET A 721 -37.23 -5.60 -28.69
C MET A 721 -37.52 -6.03 -27.23
N PRO A 722 -36.94 -5.38 -26.21
CA PRO A 722 -37.09 -5.80 -24.81
C PRO A 722 -38.53 -5.64 -24.28
N GLU A 723 -39.34 -4.79 -24.91
CA GLU A 723 -40.73 -4.52 -24.49
C GLU A 723 -41.74 -5.63 -24.86
N ILE A 724 -41.33 -6.66 -25.60
CA ILE A 724 -42.23 -7.76 -25.99
C ILE A 724 -42.04 -8.98 -25.09
N SER A 725 -43.15 -9.66 -24.78
CA SER A 725 -43.13 -10.91 -24.00
C SER A 725 -42.29 -11.99 -24.70
N CYS A 726 -41.62 -12.87 -23.93
CA CYS A 726 -40.85 -14.02 -24.45
C CYS A 726 -41.57 -14.80 -25.56
N MET A 727 -42.87 -15.12 -25.40
CA MET A 727 -43.64 -15.85 -26.42
C MET A 727 -43.80 -15.07 -27.73
N LYS A 728 -43.84 -13.73 -27.66
CA LYS A 728 -43.93 -12.86 -28.83
C LYS A 728 -42.58 -12.70 -29.52
N ALA A 729 -41.48 -12.71 -28.76
CA ALA A 729 -40.12 -12.80 -29.29
C ALA A 729 -39.89 -14.13 -30.03
N VAL A 730 -40.33 -15.25 -29.44
CA VAL A 730 -40.27 -16.59 -30.07
C VAL A 730 -41.01 -16.63 -31.40
N LEU A 731 -42.22 -16.08 -31.47
CA LEU A 731 -42.98 -16.03 -32.73
C LEU A 731 -42.28 -15.18 -33.79
N GLN A 732 -41.70 -14.05 -33.41
CA GLN A 732 -40.95 -13.19 -34.33
C GLN A 732 -39.69 -13.89 -34.85
N ILE A 733 -38.94 -14.57 -33.98
CA ILE A 733 -37.76 -15.35 -34.37
C ILE A 733 -38.15 -16.50 -35.31
N CYS A 734 -39.29 -17.16 -35.07
CA CYS A 734 -39.81 -18.17 -35.99
C CYS A 734 -40.12 -17.58 -37.37
N ASP A 735 -40.78 -16.42 -37.41
CA ASP A 735 -41.11 -15.74 -38.67
C ASP A 735 -39.86 -15.27 -39.42
N ASP A 736 -38.85 -14.73 -38.71
CA ASP A 736 -37.61 -14.21 -39.29
C ASP A 736 -36.71 -15.32 -39.86
N ASN A 737 -36.83 -16.55 -39.35
CA ASN A 737 -36.05 -17.71 -39.74
C ASN A 737 -36.84 -18.73 -40.60
N ASP A 738 -38.01 -18.34 -41.14
CA ASP A 738 -38.90 -19.19 -41.95
C ASP A 738 -39.31 -20.52 -41.26
N LEU A 739 -39.50 -20.51 -39.94
CA LEU A 739 -39.89 -21.68 -39.12
C LEU A 739 -41.40 -21.72 -38.86
N ASP A 740 -42.03 -22.91 -38.91
CA ASP A 740 -43.47 -23.08 -38.66
C ASP A 740 -43.81 -22.94 -37.17
N SER A 741 -44.34 -21.78 -36.80
CA SER A 741 -44.75 -21.47 -35.42
C SER A 741 -46.02 -22.21 -34.96
N THR A 742 -46.67 -23.02 -35.80
CA THR A 742 -47.91 -23.74 -35.45
C THR A 742 -47.69 -24.99 -34.59
N SER A 743 -46.46 -25.52 -34.52
CA SER A 743 -46.12 -26.76 -33.79
C SER A 743 -45.10 -26.54 -32.65
N LEU A 744 -45.26 -25.47 -31.88
CA LEU A 744 -44.32 -25.11 -30.80
C LEU A 744 -44.50 -25.98 -29.53
N ARG A 745 -43.45 -26.65 -29.07
CA ARG A 745 -43.43 -27.41 -27.80
C ARG A 745 -42.31 -26.92 -26.89
N ARG A 746 -42.55 -26.81 -25.57
CA ARG A 746 -41.47 -26.53 -24.60
C ARG A 746 -40.59 -27.76 -24.42
N ALA A 747 -39.28 -27.57 -24.48
CA ALA A 747 -38.28 -28.59 -24.21
C ALA A 747 -37.65 -28.36 -22.81
N PRO A 748 -37.08 -29.39 -22.17
CA PRO A 748 -36.41 -29.24 -20.87
C PRO A 748 -35.14 -28.39 -21.00
N LEU A 749 -34.96 -27.42 -20.09
CA LEU A 749 -33.76 -26.57 -20.05
C LEU A 749 -32.46 -27.34 -19.79
N SER A 750 -32.53 -28.51 -19.15
CA SER A 750 -31.38 -29.41 -18.96
C SER A 750 -30.75 -29.91 -20.27
N MET A 751 -31.40 -29.67 -21.41
CA MET A 751 -30.89 -30.05 -22.72
C MET A 751 -29.93 -29.01 -23.31
N VAL A 752 -29.94 -27.77 -22.80
CA VAL A 752 -29.10 -26.66 -23.29
C VAL A 752 -27.61 -26.97 -23.12
N GLU A 753 -27.21 -27.49 -21.95
CA GLU A 753 -25.82 -27.92 -21.69
C GLU A 753 -25.33 -28.95 -22.73
N THR A 754 -26.15 -29.97 -23.01
CA THR A 754 -25.84 -30.98 -24.05
C THR A 754 -25.73 -30.40 -25.47
N LEU A 755 -26.50 -29.36 -25.80
CA LEU A 755 -26.44 -28.72 -27.12
C LEU A 755 -25.17 -27.87 -27.27
N GLN A 756 -24.74 -27.20 -26.20
CA GLN A 756 -23.53 -26.38 -26.16
C GLN A 756 -22.24 -27.23 -26.17
N GLU A 757 -22.22 -28.36 -25.44
CA GLU A 757 -21.09 -29.30 -25.43
C GLU A 757 -20.86 -29.94 -26.82
N ALA A 758 -21.93 -30.34 -27.50
CA ALA A 758 -21.83 -30.94 -28.84
C ALA A 758 -21.27 -29.98 -29.91
N ALA A 759 -21.51 -28.67 -29.77
CA ALA A 759 -20.96 -27.65 -30.64
C ALA A 759 -19.44 -27.44 -30.40
N TYR A 760 -19.00 -27.50 -29.14
CA TYR A 760 -17.61 -27.29 -28.75
C TYR A 760 -16.67 -28.42 -29.21
N GLU A 761 -17.08 -29.68 -29.09
CA GLU A 761 -16.29 -30.85 -29.51
C GLU A 761 -16.00 -30.88 -31.02
N GLN A 762 -16.90 -30.34 -31.84
CA GLN A 762 -16.75 -30.27 -33.29
C GLN A 762 -15.72 -29.23 -33.74
N MET A 763 -15.66 -28.09 -33.03
CA MET A 763 -14.72 -27.01 -33.33
C MET A 763 -13.26 -27.44 -33.08
N GLN A 764 -13.03 -28.26 -32.05
CA GLN A 764 -11.71 -28.85 -31.76
C GLN A 764 -11.26 -29.90 -32.80
N ALA A 765 -12.21 -30.63 -33.37
CA ALA A 765 -11.92 -31.65 -34.39
C ALA A 765 -11.49 -31.02 -35.74
N GLU A 766 -11.99 -29.83 -36.08
CA GLU A 766 -11.64 -29.11 -37.31
C GLU A 766 -10.29 -28.37 -37.21
N ALA A 767 -9.93 -27.88 -36.02
CA ALA A 767 -8.64 -27.24 -35.77
C ALA A 767 -7.43 -28.19 -35.89
N SER A 768 -7.65 -29.50 -35.67
CA SER A 768 -6.59 -30.51 -35.63
C SER A 768 -6.04 -30.96 -37.00
N GLN A 769 -6.57 -30.44 -38.12
CA GLN A 769 -6.20 -30.90 -39.48
C GLN A 769 -5.24 -29.97 -40.25
N MET A 770 -4.83 -28.79 -39.73
CA MET A 770 -4.14 -27.78 -40.56
C MET A 770 -2.63 -27.56 -40.30
N THR A 771 -1.97 -28.28 -39.39
CA THR A 771 -0.54 -28.02 -39.08
C THR A 771 0.35 -29.24 -39.31
N ALA A 772 0.82 -29.42 -40.55
CA ALA A 772 1.95 -30.31 -40.87
C ALA A 772 2.66 -29.89 -42.17
N SER A 773 3.65 -28.97 -42.08
CA SER A 773 4.85 -28.97 -42.94
C SER A 773 5.72 -27.71 -42.77
N ALA A 774 6.95 -27.87 -42.27
CA ALA A 774 8.22 -27.49 -42.94
C ALA A 774 9.35 -27.21 -41.94
N GLN A 775 10.53 -27.79 -42.19
CA GLN A 775 11.75 -27.64 -41.37
C GLN A 775 12.98 -27.43 -42.28
N LEU A 776 13.96 -26.64 -41.78
CA LEU A 776 15.44 -26.55 -42.05
C LEU A 776 15.97 -25.57 -43.13
N PRO A 777 17.26 -25.09 -43.04
CA PRO A 777 18.14 -24.80 -41.88
C PRO A 777 18.90 -23.43 -41.94
N GLU A 778 19.53 -23.02 -40.84
CA GLU A 778 20.17 -21.71 -40.58
C GLU A 778 21.71 -21.65 -40.70
N ALA A 779 22.21 -20.43 -40.96
CA ALA A 779 23.58 -20.00 -40.65
C ALA A 779 23.60 -18.49 -40.29
N GLN A 780 23.88 -18.22 -39.00
CA GLN A 780 24.43 -17.02 -38.35
C GLN A 780 24.06 -15.60 -38.87
N GLU A 781 23.03 -15.00 -38.27
CA GLU A 781 22.82 -13.53 -38.15
C GLU A 781 22.31 -13.25 -36.73
N GLN A 782 22.98 -12.36 -35.99
CA GLN A 782 22.65 -12.00 -34.60
C GLN A 782 21.26 -11.38 -34.53
N ALA A 783 20.42 -11.99 -33.70
CA ALA A 783 18.99 -11.94 -33.83
C ALA A 783 18.37 -10.69 -33.19
N LEU A 784 17.12 -10.45 -33.57
CA LEU A 784 16.14 -9.60 -32.85
C LEU A 784 16.08 -9.99 -31.36
N ASP A 785 15.26 -9.33 -30.52
CA ASP A 785 15.11 -9.77 -29.11
C ASP A 785 14.47 -11.18 -29.07
N GLU A 786 15.32 -12.20 -29.20
CA GLU A 786 14.98 -13.61 -29.03
C GLU A 786 14.99 -13.93 -27.54
N TYR A 787 14.19 -14.92 -27.14
CA TYR A 787 14.06 -15.30 -25.73
C TYR A 787 15.45 -15.50 -25.07
N PRO A 788 15.73 -14.88 -23.90
CA PRO A 788 17.05 -14.99 -23.26
C PRO A 788 17.30 -16.42 -22.79
N MET A 789 18.03 -17.22 -23.59
CA MET A 789 18.37 -18.60 -23.22
C MET A 789 19.43 -18.63 -22.09
N PRO A 790 19.36 -19.63 -21.17
CA PRO A 790 20.33 -19.81 -20.10
C PRO A 790 21.74 -20.12 -20.58
N ASP A 791 21.85 -20.73 -21.76
CA ASP A 791 23.09 -21.01 -22.47
C ASP A 791 22.90 -20.72 -23.97
N GLU A 792 23.88 -20.07 -24.59
CA GLU A 792 23.86 -19.70 -26.01
C GLU A 792 24.51 -20.76 -26.90
N GLN A 793 25.18 -21.75 -26.30
CA GLN A 793 25.88 -22.81 -27.04
C GLN A 793 24.97 -23.99 -27.38
N VAL A 794 23.79 -24.08 -26.76
CA VAL A 794 22.84 -25.18 -26.93
C VAL A 794 21.41 -24.65 -27.03
N SER A 795 20.61 -25.26 -27.89
CA SER A 795 19.25 -24.84 -28.21
C SER A 795 18.22 -25.93 -27.93
N THR A 796 16.94 -25.58 -27.84
CA THR A 796 15.87 -26.57 -27.63
C THR A 796 15.81 -27.64 -28.73
N PRO A 797 16.11 -27.37 -30.02
CA PRO A 797 16.36 -28.42 -31.00
C PRO A 797 17.49 -29.40 -30.64
N ASP A 798 18.62 -28.91 -30.10
CA ASP A 798 19.75 -29.77 -29.71
C ASP A 798 19.36 -30.71 -28.56
N MET A 799 18.52 -30.23 -27.64
CA MET A 799 17.94 -31.03 -26.56
C MET A 799 17.02 -32.14 -27.09
N GLN A 800 16.18 -31.82 -28.08
CA GLN A 800 15.31 -32.79 -28.75
C GLN A 800 16.12 -33.84 -29.52
N GLU A 801 17.22 -33.45 -30.18
CA GLU A 801 18.14 -34.38 -30.84
C GLU A 801 18.88 -35.27 -29.83
N TYR A 802 19.18 -34.75 -28.63
CA TYR A 802 19.77 -35.50 -27.53
C TYR A 802 18.82 -36.57 -26.93
N GLY A 803 17.52 -36.52 -27.25
CA GLY A 803 16.52 -37.49 -26.80
C GLY A 803 15.63 -37.00 -25.65
N TYR A 804 15.66 -35.69 -25.35
CA TYR A 804 14.82 -35.07 -24.32
C TYR A 804 13.88 -34.02 -24.96
N SER A 805 12.58 -34.15 -24.72
CA SER A 805 11.52 -33.47 -25.49
C SER A 805 10.52 -32.71 -24.63
N TYR A 806 10.74 -32.62 -23.32
CA TYR A 806 9.89 -31.83 -22.44
C TYR A 806 10.22 -30.34 -22.57
N ASP A 807 9.25 -29.56 -23.04
CA ASP A 807 9.39 -28.13 -23.36
C ASP A 807 9.55 -27.23 -22.12
N GLY A 808 9.33 -27.77 -20.91
CA GLY A 808 9.56 -27.05 -19.65
C GLY A 808 11.03 -27.00 -19.21
N MET A 809 11.94 -27.63 -19.94
CA MET A 809 13.39 -27.58 -19.67
C MET A 809 14.13 -26.77 -20.72
N LEU A 810 15.06 -25.93 -20.26
CA LEU A 810 15.96 -25.18 -21.11
C LEU A 810 17.36 -25.81 -21.05
N PRO A 811 17.96 -26.17 -22.20
CA PRO A 811 19.24 -26.87 -22.22
C PRO A 811 20.39 -25.97 -21.82
N VAL A 812 21.35 -26.53 -21.09
CA VAL A 812 22.60 -25.88 -20.71
C VAL A 812 23.79 -26.84 -20.85
N THR A 813 24.94 -26.29 -21.23
CA THR A 813 26.21 -27.03 -21.25
C THR A 813 26.69 -27.31 -19.83
N ARG A 814 27.64 -28.24 -19.68
CA ARG A 814 28.22 -28.57 -18.37
C ARG A 814 28.82 -27.36 -17.65
N GLU A 815 29.55 -26.52 -18.38
CA GLU A 815 30.22 -25.35 -17.80
C GLU A 815 29.16 -24.39 -17.26
N ARG A 816 28.10 -24.15 -18.05
CA ARG A 816 27.01 -23.28 -17.66
C ARG A 816 26.16 -23.85 -16.52
N ALA A 817 25.94 -25.17 -16.50
CA ALA A 817 25.30 -25.89 -15.40
C ALA A 817 26.02 -25.66 -14.07
N LEU A 818 27.36 -25.75 -14.03
CA LEU A 818 28.13 -25.49 -12.81
C LEU A 818 27.98 -24.04 -12.32
N GLU A 819 27.94 -23.08 -13.23
CA GLU A 819 27.75 -21.67 -12.88
C GLU A 819 26.35 -21.40 -12.32
N LEU A 820 25.32 -21.96 -12.95
CA LEU A 820 23.92 -21.77 -12.53
C LEU A 820 23.63 -22.47 -11.20
N ASP A 821 24.18 -23.67 -10.98
CA ASP A 821 24.11 -24.36 -9.68
C ASP A 821 24.81 -23.56 -8.57
N ALA A 822 26.01 -23.02 -8.84
CA ALA A 822 26.72 -22.15 -7.90
C ALA A 822 25.96 -20.83 -7.63
N ALA A 823 25.17 -20.36 -8.60
CA ALA A 823 24.28 -19.22 -8.45
C ALA A 823 22.95 -19.55 -7.75
N GLY A 824 22.72 -20.83 -7.41
CA GLY A 824 21.57 -21.30 -6.65
C GLY A 824 20.34 -21.66 -7.48
N LEU A 825 20.47 -21.83 -8.80
CA LEU A 825 19.41 -22.39 -9.65
C LEU A 825 19.45 -23.92 -9.60
N THR A 826 18.27 -24.54 -9.67
CA THR A 826 18.16 -25.99 -9.74
C THR A 826 18.57 -26.49 -11.13
N VAL A 827 19.65 -27.27 -11.17
CA VAL A 827 20.15 -27.90 -12.39
C VAL A 827 19.71 -29.36 -12.44
N TYR A 828 19.32 -29.80 -13.63
CA TYR A 828 18.93 -31.16 -13.93
C TYR A 828 19.91 -31.80 -14.90
N VAL A 829 20.23 -33.06 -14.64
CA VAL A 829 20.86 -33.93 -15.62
C VAL A 829 19.78 -34.43 -16.56
N LEU A 830 19.94 -34.21 -17.87
CA LEU A 830 19.04 -34.75 -18.88
C LEU A 830 19.60 -36.07 -19.41
N HIS A 831 18.73 -37.08 -19.54
CA HIS A 831 19.08 -38.40 -20.04
C HIS A 831 18.45 -38.66 -21.41
N GLU A 832 19.12 -39.48 -22.25
CA GLU A 832 18.67 -39.84 -23.61
C GLU A 832 17.33 -40.62 -23.63
N ASP A 833 16.88 -41.13 -22.47
CA ASP A 833 15.60 -41.84 -22.32
C ASP A 833 14.42 -40.92 -21.97
N ASN A 834 14.60 -39.60 -22.17
CA ASN A 834 13.62 -38.56 -21.88
C ASN A 834 13.25 -38.49 -20.39
N THR A 835 14.23 -38.74 -19.51
CA THR A 835 14.11 -38.54 -18.06
C THR A 835 15.13 -37.51 -17.56
N GLU A 836 14.81 -36.87 -16.44
CA GLU A 836 15.66 -35.90 -15.78
C GLU A 836 15.93 -36.26 -14.32
N SER A 837 17.10 -35.90 -13.81
CA SER A 837 17.43 -36.05 -12.40
C SER A 837 18.06 -34.78 -11.85
N MET A 838 17.48 -34.25 -10.77
CA MET A 838 17.96 -33.06 -10.09
C MET A 838 19.37 -33.29 -9.51
N VAL A 839 20.26 -32.33 -9.72
CA VAL A 839 21.61 -32.33 -9.16
C VAL A 839 21.54 -31.93 -7.69
N PHE A 840 22.15 -32.74 -6.82
CA PHE A 840 22.29 -32.40 -5.38
C PHE A 840 23.74 -32.10 -4.97
N ASP A 841 24.71 -32.51 -5.79
CA ASP A 841 26.14 -32.31 -5.59
C ASP A 841 26.77 -31.88 -6.93
N PRO A 842 27.51 -30.76 -6.99
CA PRO A 842 28.23 -30.34 -8.20
C PRO A 842 29.12 -31.41 -8.83
N GLN A 843 29.56 -32.42 -8.05
CA GLN A 843 30.30 -33.56 -8.59
C GLN A 843 29.47 -34.39 -9.58
N GLU A 844 28.15 -34.45 -9.43
CA GLU A 844 27.24 -35.14 -10.37
C GLU A 844 27.24 -34.48 -11.76
N ILE A 845 27.40 -33.14 -11.82
CA ILE A 845 27.56 -32.40 -13.09
C ILE A 845 28.90 -32.74 -13.75
N MET A 846 29.96 -32.88 -12.96
CA MET A 846 31.29 -33.22 -13.48
C MET A 846 31.37 -34.66 -13.97
N ASP A 847 30.65 -35.58 -13.33
CA ASP A 847 30.68 -37.01 -13.65
C ASP A 847 29.74 -37.35 -14.82
N HIS A 848 28.74 -36.51 -15.13
CA HIS A 848 27.80 -36.71 -16.22
C HIS A 848 28.32 -36.17 -17.58
N GLY A 849 28.19 -37.00 -18.62
CA GLY A 849 28.73 -36.77 -19.97
C GLY A 849 27.80 -36.08 -20.96
N GLY A 850 26.53 -35.89 -20.60
CA GLY A 850 25.46 -35.44 -21.50
C GLY A 850 25.04 -33.98 -21.33
N LEU A 851 23.82 -33.68 -21.77
CA LEU A 851 23.20 -32.36 -21.64
C LEU A 851 22.63 -32.16 -20.23
N PHE A 852 22.52 -30.90 -19.82
CA PHE A 852 21.87 -30.51 -18.58
C PHE A 852 20.71 -29.58 -18.91
N GLY A 853 19.80 -29.41 -17.97
CA GLY A 853 18.63 -28.57 -18.11
C GLY A 853 18.44 -27.69 -16.89
N VAL A 854 17.85 -26.53 -17.08
CA VAL A 854 17.24 -25.73 -16.02
C VAL A 854 15.75 -25.61 -16.31
N ASP A 855 14.94 -25.59 -15.27
CA ASP A 855 13.50 -25.40 -15.42
C ASP A 855 13.20 -24.02 -16.02
N HIS A 856 12.31 -23.98 -17.00
CA HIS A 856 11.98 -22.76 -17.75
C HIS A 856 11.40 -21.67 -16.83
N GLU A 857 10.52 -22.04 -15.89
CA GLU A 857 9.95 -21.05 -14.97
C GLU A 857 10.97 -20.56 -13.93
N GLU A 858 11.88 -21.45 -13.49
CA GLU A 858 12.93 -21.08 -12.55
C GLU A 858 13.96 -20.15 -13.20
N TRP A 859 14.26 -20.37 -14.47
CA TRP A 859 15.11 -19.50 -15.27
C TRP A 859 14.53 -18.09 -15.39
N GLU A 860 13.24 -17.94 -15.71
CA GLU A 860 12.58 -16.61 -15.81
C GLU A 860 12.57 -15.84 -14.48
N LYS A 861 12.49 -16.55 -13.36
CA LYS A 861 12.52 -15.96 -12.01
C LYS A 861 13.95 -15.64 -11.55
N SER A 862 14.97 -16.03 -12.32
CA SER A 862 16.38 -15.87 -11.94
C SER A 862 16.89 -14.44 -12.13
N PRO A 863 17.83 -13.98 -11.28
CA PRO A 863 18.56 -12.72 -11.50
C PRO A 863 19.29 -12.67 -12.85
N GLN A 864 19.77 -13.82 -13.34
CA GLN A 864 20.55 -13.93 -14.58
C GLN A 864 19.67 -13.67 -15.81
N PHE A 865 18.41 -14.11 -15.79
CA PHE A 865 17.45 -13.77 -16.84
C PHE A 865 17.20 -12.26 -16.87
N HIS A 866 16.94 -11.65 -15.72
CA HIS A 866 16.72 -10.21 -15.62
C HIS A 866 17.96 -9.40 -16.08
N GLU A 867 19.17 -9.85 -15.72
CA GLU A 867 20.42 -9.23 -16.16
C GLU A 867 20.56 -9.25 -17.69
N LYS A 868 20.31 -10.41 -18.32
CA LYS A 868 20.30 -10.53 -19.79
C LYS A 868 19.27 -9.62 -20.45
N VAL A 869 18.09 -9.45 -19.83
CA VAL A 869 17.06 -8.55 -20.38
C VAL A 869 17.45 -7.08 -20.23
N MET A 870 18.07 -6.69 -19.10
CA MET A 870 18.55 -5.32 -18.89
C MET A 870 19.74 -4.98 -19.80
N GLU A 871 20.68 -5.90 -20.00
CA GLU A 871 21.83 -5.72 -20.91
C GLU A 871 21.36 -5.37 -22.34
N ARG A 872 20.28 -5.99 -22.83
CA ARG A 872 19.68 -5.66 -24.13
C ARG A 872 19.16 -4.23 -24.20
N GLN A 873 18.63 -3.68 -23.10
CA GLN A 873 18.12 -2.31 -23.08
C GLN A 873 19.24 -1.28 -23.24
N GLU A 874 20.48 -1.62 -22.88
CA GLU A 874 21.64 -0.75 -23.02
C GLU A 874 22.14 -0.64 -24.48
N HIS A 875 21.77 -1.58 -25.35
CA HIS A 875 22.23 -1.68 -26.74
C HIS A 875 21.19 -1.19 -27.77
N GLN A 876 20.55 -0.04 -27.54
CA GLN A 876 19.44 0.45 -28.39
C GLN A 876 19.79 0.63 -29.88
N GLN A 877 20.99 1.15 -30.21
CA GLN A 877 21.37 1.42 -31.60
C GLN A 877 21.60 0.13 -32.41
N GLU A 878 22.23 -0.86 -31.79
CA GLU A 878 22.51 -2.15 -32.43
C GLU A 878 21.21 -2.92 -32.69
N ARG A 879 20.27 -2.90 -31.74
CA ARG A 879 18.93 -3.50 -31.87
C ARG A 879 18.10 -2.85 -32.98
N GLU A 880 18.11 -1.53 -33.06
CA GLU A 880 17.44 -0.81 -34.15
C GLU A 880 18.07 -1.12 -35.51
N GLN A 881 19.40 -1.19 -35.57
CA GLN A 881 20.10 -1.54 -36.80
C GLN A 881 19.79 -2.98 -37.22
N ALA A 882 19.76 -3.92 -36.28
CA ALA A 882 19.40 -5.32 -36.53
C ALA A 882 17.97 -5.43 -37.10
N PHE A 883 16.99 -4.74 -36.49
CA PHE A 883 15.64 -4.63 -37.01
C PHE A 883 15.61 -4.09 -38.46
N LEU A 884 16.40 -3.05 -38.75
CA LEU A 884 16.49 -2.44 -40.08
C LEU A 884 17.29 -3.27 -41.11
N SER A 885 18.15 -4.19 -40.68
CA SER A 885 18.93 -5.05 -41.58
C SER A 885 18.31 -6.44 -41.80
N GLN A 886 17.37 -6.87 -40.95
CA GLN A 886 16.78 -8.20 -41.00
C GLN A 886 16.15 -8.53 -42.36
N ASN A 887 16.40 -9.74 -42.88
CA ASN A 887 15.77 -10.24 -44.12
C ASN A 887 14.43 -10.96 -43.89
N ARG A 888 13.97 -11.06 -42.65
CA ARG A 888 12.67 -11.67 -42.26
C ARG A 888 11.70 -10.57 -41.82
N ASP A 889 10.40 -10.86 -41.89
CA ASP A 889 9.37 -9.95 -41.38
C ASP A 889 9.47 -9.82 -39.85
N CYS A 890 9.48 -8.60 -39.34
CA CYS A 890 9.67 -8.31 -37.92
C CYS A 890 9.01 -6.99 -37.51
N PHE A 891 8.89 -6.76 -36.21
CA PHE A 891 8.36 -5.52 -35.65
C PHE A 891 9.26 -4.96 -34.54
N ALA A 892 9.09 -3.67 -34.26
CA ALA A 892 9.75 -2.94 -33.19
C ALA A 892 8.74 -2.03 -32.46
N ILE A 893 8.85 -1.92 -31.15
CA ILE A 893 8.00 -1.07 -30.29
C ILE A 893 8.86 0.04 -29.70
N TYR A 894 8.42 1.28 -29.91
CA TYR A 894 9.03 2.49 -29.39
C TYR A 894 8.07 3.17 -28.42
N GLN A 895 8.58 3.60 -27.26
CA GLN A 895 7.81 4.36 -26.28
C GLN A 895 8.50 5.69 -25.97
N VAL A 896 7.72 6.69 -25.57
CA VAL A 896 8.25 8.01 -25.21
C VAL A 896 9.28 7.85 -24.09
N SER A 897 10.47 8.43 -24.29
CA SER A 897 11.60 8.29 -23.37
C SER A 897 11.25 8.76 -21.96
N ARG A 898 11.87 8.16 -20.93
CA ARG A 898 11.55 8.42 -19.51
C ARG A 898 11.58 9.90 -19.15
N ASP A 899 12.48 10.67 -19.75
CA ASP A 899 12.64 12.09 -19.50
C ASP A 899 11.46 12.94 -20.03
N ASP A 900 10.69 12.41 -20.98
CA ASP A 900 9.52 13.02 -21.65
C ASP A 900 9.56 14.56 -21.67
N PRO A 901 10.57 15.16 -22.33
CA PRO A 901 10.85 16.59 -22.20
C PRO A 901 9.73 17.48 -22.74
N GLN A 902 8.80 16.90 -23.51
CA GLN A 902 7.69 17.60 -24.15
C GLN A 902 6.34 17.28 -23.49
N ASN A 903 6.30 16.44 -22.44
CA ASN A 903 5.07 15.93 -21.80
C ASN A 903 4.06 15.36 -22.81
N VAL A 904 4.53 14.54 -23.75
CA VAL A 904 3.72 13.99 -24.84
C VAL A 904 3.19 12.59 -24.55
N ARG A 905 3.61 11.98 -23.44
CA ARG A 905 3.13 10.65 -23.04
C ARG A 905 1.61 10.65 -22.86
N PHE A 906 0.96 9.64 -23.42
CA PHE A 906 -0.51 9.46 -23.45
C PHE A 906 -1.29 10.53 -24.24
N MET A 907 -0.63 11.43 -24.97
CA MET A 907 -1.32 12.42 -25.80
C MET A 907 -1.61 11.83 -27.18
N ASN A 908 -2.78 12.13 -27.75
CA ASN A 908 -3.13 11.69 -29.10
C ASN A 908 -2.60 12.63 -30.19
N LEU A 909 -2.68 12.22 -31.46
CA LEU A 909 -2.16 13.04 -32.57
C LEU A 909 -2.86 14.40 -32.70
N ASP A 910 -4.14 14.48 -32.37
CA ASP A 910 -4.89 15.73 -32.46
C ASP A 910 -4.44 16.76 -31.41
N TRP A 911 -4.11 16.28 -30.21
CA TRP A 911 -3.51 17.11 -29.18
C TRP A 911 -2.12 17.60 -29.61
N LEU A 912 -1.27 16.73 -30.17
CA LEU A 912 0.06 17.10 -30.66
C LEU A 912 -0.02 18.17 -31.76
N LYS A 913 -0.95 18.02 -32.70
CA LYS A 913 -1.21 19.04 -33.75
C LYS A 913 -1.67 20.37 -33.16
N SER A 914 -2.51 20.35 -32.12
CA SER A 914 -3.03 21.58 -31.50
C SER A 914 -1.95 22.38 -30.73
N HIS A 915 -0.87 21.71 -30.32
CA HIS A 915 0.25 22.32 -29.60
C HIS A 915 1.51 22.51 -30.47
N ASP A 916 1.42 22.26 -31.78
CA ASP A 916 2.53 22.38 -32.74
C ASP A 916 3.75 21.50 -32.37
N ILE A 917 3.48 20.30 -31.84
CA ILE A 917 4.51 19.34 -31.42
C ILE A 917 4.66 18.27 -32.50
N SER A 918 5.87 18.11 -33.03
CA SER A 918 6.21 17.07 -34.01
C SER A 918 6.78 15.81 -33.35
N ILE A 919 6.42 14.63 -33.87
CA ILE A 919 6.99 13.36 -33.45
C ILE A 919 8.43 13.25 -33.99
N ASP A 920 9.41 13.19 -33.09
CA ASP A 920 10.83 13.04 -33.39
C ASP A 920 11.35 11.72 -32.81
N ARG A 921 12.10 10.94 -33.59
CA ARG A 921 12.73 9.67 -33.16
C ARG A 921 13.57 9.83 -31.90
N SER A 922 14.24 10.97 -31.70
CA SER A 922 15.10 11.23 -30.54
C SER A 922 14.34 11.28 -29.20
N ASN A 923 13.02 11.44 -29.22
CA ASN A 923 12.18 11.46 -28.01
C ASN A 923 11.68 10.07 -27.60
N TYR A 924 12.08 9.00 -28.31
CA TYR A 924 11.58 7.64 -28.10
C TYR A 924 12.72 6.67 -27.80
N ASP A 925 12.45 5.72 -26.92
CA ASP A 925 13.33 4.60 -26.61
C ASP A 925 12.83 3.34 -27.33
N LEU A 926 13.76 2.54 -27.89
CA LEU A 926 13.44 1.24 -28.47
C LEU A 926 13.25 0.20 -27.35
N ILE A 927 12.01 -0.23 -27.16
CA ILE A 927 11.63 -1.10 -26.05
C ILE A 927 11.75 -2.57 -26.43
N TYR A 928 11.26 -2.96 -27.60
CA TYR A 928 11.17 -4.39 -27.96
C TYR A 928 11.26 -4.60 -29.47
N THR A 929 11.87 -5.69 -29.90
CA THR A 929 12.00 -6.12 -31.31
C THR A 929 11.79 -7.62 -31.44
N ALA A 930 10.96 -8.09 -32.35
CA ALA A 930 10.78 -9.53 -32.55
C ALA A 930 10.31 -9.91 -33.96
N PRO A 931 10.49 -11.17 -34.40
CA PRO A 931 9.96 -11.65 -35.67
C PRO A 931 8.42 -11.62 -35.70
N LEU A 932 7.84 -11.34 -36.86
CA LEU A 932 6.39 -11.50 -37.08
C LEU A 932 6.10 -12.99 -37.31
N ARG A 933 5.39 -13.61 -36.36
CA ARG A 933 5.08 -15.05 -36.38
C ARG A 933 3.97 -15.43 -37.36
N GLU A 934 3.10 -14.47 -37.70
CA GLU A 934 1.92 -14.69 -38.54
C GLU A 934 1.90 -13.75 -39.75
N SER A 935 1.54 -14.29 -40.91
CA SER A 935 1.30 -13.49 -42.12
C SER A 935 -0.08 -12.84 -42.05
N GLY A 936 -0.15 -11.56 -42.40
CA GLY A 936 -1.39 -10.78 -42.37
C GLY A 936 -1.18 -9.39 -42.93
N THR A 937 -2.26 -8.62 -43.02
CA THR A 937 -2.15 -7.20 -43.36
C THR A 937 -1.60 -6.40 -42.16
N VAL A 938 -0.90 -5.30 -42.43
CA VAL A 938 -0.33 -4.43 -41.39
C VAL A 938 -1.36 -4.03 -40.30
N PRO A 939 -2.63 -3.64 -40.62
CA PRO A 939 -3.64 -3.34 -39.60
C PRO A 939 -4.01 -4.54 -38.71
N GLU A 940 -4.15 -5.74 -39.29
CA GLU A 940 -4.43 -6.96 -38.51
C GLU A 940 -3.26 -7.32 -37.60
N GLN A 941 -2.03 -7.13 -38.09
CA GLN A 941 -0.82 -7.33 -37.29
C GLN A 941 -0.72 -6.32 -36.14
N LEU A 942 -1.05 -5.05 -36.38
CA LEU A 942 -1.06 -4.03 -35.33
C LEU A 942 -2.08 -4.35 -34.22
N GLU A 943 -3.28 -4.81 -34.58
CA GLU A 943 -4.30 -5.20 -33.60
C GLU A 943 -3.85 -6.42 -32.78
N LYS A 944 -3.27 -7.42 -33.43
CA LYS A 944 -2.72 -8.60 -32.74
C LYS A 944 -1.56 -8.24 -31.82
N LEU A 945 -0.66 -7.36 -32.25
CA LEU A 945 0.44 -6.87 -31.41
C LEU A 945 -0.11 -6.04 -30.23
N TYR A 946 -1.12 -5.21 -30.45
CA TYR A 946 -1.79 -4.49 -29.38
C TYR A 946 -2.39 -5.45 -28.36
N GLN A 947 -3.11 -6.48 -28.81
CA GLN A 947 -3.67 -7.51 -27.95
C GLN A 947 -2.59 -8.28 -27.20
N GLN A 948 -1.53 -8.71 -27.88
CA GLN A 948 -0.42 -9.45 -27.29
C GLN A 948 0.27 -8.64 -26.18
N PHE A 949 0.68 -7.40 -26.45
CA PHE A 949 1.41 -6.59 -25.48
C PHE A 949 0.52 -5.95 -24.40
N ASN A 950 -0.80 -6.17 -24.44
CA ASN A 950 -1.73 -5.69 -23.41
C ASN A 950 -2.39 -6.83 -22.60
N LEU A 951 -2.69 -7.96 -23.22
CA LEU A 951 -3.37 -9.11 -22.59
C LEU A 951 -2.44 -10.30 -22.35
N GLU A 952 -1.47 -10.55 -23.24
CA GLU A 952 -0.60 -11.74 -23.25
C GLU A 952 0.89 -11.35 -23.36
N LYS A 953 1.32 -10.46 -22.45
CA LYS A 953 2.65 -9.83 -22.50
C LYS A 953 3.78 -10.87 -22.50
N PRO A 954 4.77 -10.76 -23.40
CA PRO A 954 5.99 -11.57 -23.32
C PRO A 954 6.67 -11.39 -21.95
N VAL A 955 7.21 -12.46 -21.38
CA VAL A 955 7.85 -12.43 -20.05
C VAL A 955 9.09 -11.52 -20.02
N ASP A 956 9.78 -11.38 -21.15
CA ASP A 956 10.93 -10.50 -21.35
C ASP A 956 10.54 -9.04 -21.72
N PHE A 957 9.25 -8.71 -21.75
CA PHE A 957 8.77 -7.35 -21.94
C PHE A 957 8.51 -6.66 -20.59
N HIS A 958 9.48 -5.86 -20.13
CA HIS A 958 9.41 -5.16 -18.83
C HIS A 958 8.87 -3.72 -18.89
N SER A 959 8.31 -3.30 -20.01
CA SER A 959 7.72 -1.97 -20.15
C SER A 959 6.23 -1.96 -19.82
N PRO A 960 5.63 -0.78 -19.51
CA PRO A 960 4.17 -0.67 -19.41
C PRO A 960 3.47 -1.12 -20.70
N SER A 961 2.18 -1.43 -20.56
CA SER A 961 1.27 -1.77 -21.67
C SER A 961 1.42 -0.84 -22.88
N MET A 962 1.23 -1.38 -24.09
CA MET A 962 1.21 -0.58 -25.32
C MET A 962 0.01 0.37 -25.29
N SER A 963 0.26 1.68 -25.37
CA SER A 963 -0.73 2.73 -25.09
C SER A 963 -0.62 3.93 -26.02
N VAL A 964 -1.57 4.87 -25.89
CA VAL A 964 -1.56 6.13 -26.65
C VAL A 964 -0.20 6.80 -26.49
N SER A 965 0.36 7.30 -27.58
CA SER A 965 1.73 7.83 -27.71
C SER A 965 2.84 6.84 -28.07
N ASP A 966 2.59 5.53 -28.05
CA ASP A 966 3.58 4.55 -28.49
C ASP A 966 3.64 4.44 -30.01
N ILE A 967 4.77 3.95 -30.54
CA ILE A 967 4.98 3.76 -31.98
C ILE A 967 5.36 2.30 -32.26
N VAL A 968 4.62 1.65 -33.14
CA VAL A 968 4.91 0.31 -33.64
C VAL A 968 5.47 0.42 -35.05
N ALA A 969 6.72 -0.01 -35.24
CA ALA A 969 7.34 -0.12 -36.54
C ALA A 969 7.24 -1.57 -37.05
N ILE A 970 6.65 -1.76 -38.22
CA ILE A 970 6.52 -3.07 -38.89
C ILE A 970 7.40 -3.07 -40.12
N ARG A 971 8.29 -4.06 -40.21
CA ARG A 971 9.05 -4.41 -41.40
C ARG A 971 8.42 -5.64 -42.05
N GLN A 972 7.81 -5.43 -43.21
CA GLN A 972 7.15 -6.49 -43.98
C GLN A 972 7.53 -6.34 -45.46
N ASP A 973 7.90 -7.45 -46.12
CA ASP A 973 8.33 -7.44 -47.53
C ASP A 973 9.49 -6.46 -47.83
N GLY A 974 10.40 -6.28 -46.85
CA GLY A 974 11.52 -5.36 -46.96
C GLY A 974 11.16 -3.88 -46.88
N LYS A 975 9.91 -3.52 -46.54
CA LYS A 975 9.47 -2.15 -46.30
C LYS A 975 9.18 -1.93 -44.82
N VAL A 976 9.64 -0.80 -44.29
CA VAL A 976 9.38 -0.39 -42.91
C VAL A 976 8.25 0.64 -42.89
N SER A 977 7.25 0.43 -42.05
CA SER A 977 6.16 1.37 -41.79
C SER A 977 6.04 1.61 -40.30
N CYS A 978 5.87 2.86 -39.88
CA CYS A 978 5.77 3.25 -38.47
C CYS A 978 4.35 3.73 -38.18
N HIS A 979 3.76 3.27 -37.09
CA HIS A 979 2.35 3.50 -36.74
C HIS A 979 2.24 3.98 -35.30
N TYR A 980 1.63 5.15 -35.13
CA TYR A 980 1.39 5.76 -33.83
C TYR A 980 0.11 5.17 -33.22
N CYS A 981 0.20 4.72 -31.97
CA CYS A 981 -0.95 4.29 -31.18
C CYS A 981 -1.75 5.53 -30.75
N ASP A 982 -2.95 5.67 -31.31
CA ASP A 982 -3.85 6.78 -31.04
C ASP A 982 -4.99 6.31 -30.11
N SER A 983 -5.79 7.26 -29.64
CA SER A 983 -7.03 7.04 -28.89
C SER A 983 -8.04 6.14 -29.61
N VAL A 984 -7.96 6.01 -30.93
CA VAL A 984 -8.79 5.12 -31.75
C VAL A 984 -7.91 4.44 -32.80
N GLY A 985 -7.29 3.32 -32.42
CA GLY A 985 -6.47 2.49 -33.32
C GLY A 985 -5.10 3.07 -33.65
N PHE A 986 -4.60 2.77 -34.85
CA PHE A 986 -3.23 3.11 -35.27
C PHE A 986 -3.22 4.06 -36.48
N THR A 987 -2.37 5.09 -36.41
CA THR A 987 -2.17 6.04 -37.51
C THR A 987 -0.75 6.00 -38.03
N GLN A 988 -0.57 5.78 -39.33
CA GLN A 988 0.77 5.71 -39.94
C GLN A 988 1.48 7.08 -39.91
N ILE A 989 2.72 7.10 -39.43
CA ILE A 989 3.59 8.27 -39.35
C ILE A 989 4.80 8.15 -40.29
N PRO A 990 4.85 8.91 -41.40
CA PRO A 990 5.98 8.86 -42.32
C PRO A 990 7.21 9.57 -41.74
N GLY A 991 8.40 9.02 -42.02
CA GLY A 991 9.67 9.66 -41.68
C GLY A 991 10.17 9.48 -40.24
N PHE A 992 9.53 8.62 -39.43
CA PHE A 992 9.99 8.30 -38.08
C PHE A 992 11.33 7.53 -38.08
N LEU A 993 11.50 6.55 -38.98
CA LEU A 993 12.76 5.84 -39.22
C LEU A 993 13.33 6.17 -40.62
N PRO A 994 14.67 6.27 -40.77
CA PRO A 994 15.30 6.62 -42.03
C PRO A 994 15.27 5.47 -43.06
N GLU A 995 15.07 5.80 -44.35
CA GLU A 995 14.91 4.82 -45.44
C GLU A 995 16.19 4.04 -45.85
N ASN A 996 17.38 4.35 -45.31
CA ASN A 996 18.64 3.75 -45.81
C ASN A 996 19.69 3.43 -44.71
N PRO A 997 19.86 2.15 -44.32
CA PRO A 997 20.76 1.71 -43.23
C PRO A 997 22.27 1.89 -43.49
N LEU A 998 22.70 1.94 -44.76
CA LEU A 998 24.13 1.96 -45.12
C LEU A 998 24.83 3.30 -44.85
N LYS A 999 24.06 4.38 -44.72
CA LYS A 999 24.61 5.73 -44.53
C LYS A 999 25.09 5.98 -43.08
N ASN A 1000 24.56 5.24 -42.10
CA ASN A 1000 24.94 5.36 -40.69
C ASN A 1000 26.21 4.56 -40.34
N ALA A 1001 26.45 3.43 -41.00
CA ALA A 1001 27.71 2.69 -40.82
C ALA A 1001 28.93 3.45 -41.36
N GLU A 1002 28.75 4.27 -42.42
CA GLU A 1002 29.80 5.19 -42.90
C GLU A 1002 30.04 6.35 -41.93
N MET A 1003 29.00 6.86 -41.23
CA MET A 1003 29.16 7.95 -40.26
C MET A 1003 29.84 7.51 -38.95
N GLY A 1004 29.66 6.25 -38.51
CA GLY A 1004 30.30 5.74 -37.28
C GLY A 1004 31.78 5.38 -37.42
N LEU A 1005 32.26 5.11 -38.64
CA LEU A 1005 33.66 4.76 -38.91
C LEU A 1005 34.55 5.97 -39.23
N GLU A 1006 33.97 7.15 -39.49
CA GLU A 1006 34.72 8.38 -39.78
C GLU A 1006 35.10 9.21 -38.53
N ASP A 1007 34.57 8.90 -37.35
CA ASP A 1007 34.82 9.69 -36.13
C ASP A 1007 36.06 9.25 -35.31
N ASP A 1008 36.70 8.14 -35.66
CA ASP A 1008 37.90 7.63 -34.98
C ASP A 1008 39.23 8.11 -35.59
N TYR A 1009 39.35 9.42 -35.87
CA TYR A 1009 40.66 10.04 -36.14
C TYR A 1009 40.72 11.51 -35.65
N GLY A 1010 41.34 11.70 -34.48
CA GLY A 1010 42.12 12.92 -34.22
C GLY A 1010 41.66 13.78 -33.04
N MET A 1011 42.07 13.38 -31.84
CA MET A 1011 42.35 14.31 -30.75
C MET A 1011 43.23 15.46 -31.27
N ILE A 1012 42.75 16.71 -31.20
CA ILE A 1012 43.45 17.96 -30.81
C ILE A 1012 42.56 19.17 -31.11
N ASP A 1013 42.34 19.99 -30.08
CA ASP A 1013 41.69 21.30 -30.01
C ASP A 1013 40.17 21.39 -30.27
N GLY A 1014 39.47 21.65 -29.17
CA GLY A 1014 38.02 21.75 -29.10
C GLY A 1014 37.38 22.78 -30.03
N ILE A 1015 36.23 22.40 -30.56
CA ILE A 1015 34.99 23.14 -30.86
C ILE A 1015 34.11 22.15 -31.65
N ILE A 1016 33.00 21.69 -31.07
CA ILE A 1016 31.93 21.05 -31.84
C ILE A 1016 30.91 22.13 -32.16
N ASN A 1017 30.70 22.40 -33.46
CA ASN A 1017 29.39 22.35 -34.10
C ASN A 1017 29.40 23.09 -35.44
N ASN A 1018 28.80 22.45 -36.45
CA ASN A 1018 27.92 23.13 -37.38
C ASN A 1018 26.91 22.15 -38.03
N GLY A 1019 25.76 22.00 -37.37
CA GLY A 1019 24.50 22.30 -38.07
C GLY A 1019 24.46 23.80 -38.47
N PRO A 1020 23.54 24.21 -39.35
CA PRO A 1020 23.59 25.52 -40.01
C PRO A 1020 23.56 26.68 -39.00
N LYS A 1021 24.60 27.52 -39.03
CA LYS A 1021 24.75 28.70 -38.16
C LYS A 1021 23.89 29.87 -38.65
N GLU A 1022 23.11 30.43 -37.75
CA GLU A 1022 22.39 31.69 -37.94
C GLU A 1022 23.36 32.90 -37.97
N PRO A 1023 23.10 33.94 -38.78
CA PRO A 1023 24.04 35.03 -39.06
C PRO A 1023 24.24 35.97 -37.86
N THR A 1024 25.48 36.43 -37.68
CA THR A 1024 25.86 37.31 -36.55
C THR A 1024 25.69 38.80 -36.88
N VAL A 1025 25.60 39.64 -35.83
CA VAL A 1025 25.48 41.12 -35.97
C VAL A 1025 26.58 41.71 -36.87
N ALA A 1026 27.81 41.18 -36.80
CA ALA A 1026 28.92 41.67 -37.60
C ALA A 1026 28.79 41.32 -39.10
N GLU A 1027 28.22 40.16 -39.41
CA GLU A 1027 27.98 39.70 -40.78
C GLU A 1027 26.83 40.48 -41.43
N LEU A 1028 25.75 40.74 -40.68
CA LEU A 1028 24.64 41.58 -41.12
C LEU A 1028 25.06 43.05 -41.29
N GLU A 1029 25.89 43.60 -40.40
CA GLU A 1029 26.46 44.95 -40.56
C GLU A 1029 27.39 45.05 -41.78
N GLN A 1030 28.14 43.99 -42.08
CA GLN A 1030 29.01 43.94 -43.25
C GLN A 1030 28.22 43.78 -44.55
N GLN A 1031 27.11 43.04 -44.54
CA GLN A 1031 26.14 42.99 -45.65
C GLN A 1031 25.45 44.34 -45.90
N ALA A 1032 25.08 45.06 -44.84
CA ALA A 1032 24.56 46.41 -44.96
C ALA A 1032 25.61 47.39 -45.53
N ARG A 1033 26.88 47.27 -45.12
CA ARG A 1033 27.99 48.10 -45.63
C ARG A 1033 28.40 47.77 -47.06
N SER A 1034 28.15 46.54 -47.52
CA SER A 1034 28.38 46.14 -48.92
C SER A 1034 27.19 46.45 -49.85
N GLY A 1035 26.12 47.08 -49.31
CA GLY A 1035 24.98 47.57 -50.07
C GLY A 1035 23.91 46.50 -50.34
N GLN A 1036 23.97 45.35 -49.68
CA GLN A 1036 22.94 44.32 -49.75
C GLN A 1036 21.82 44.59 -48.72
N PRO A 1037 20.55 44.34 -49.07
CA PRO A 1037 19.44 44.54 -48.15
C PRO A 1037 19.50 43.51 -47.01
N ILE A 1038 19.43 43.98 -45.77
CA ILE A 1038 19.36 43.15 -44.57
C ILE A 1038 18.01 43.28 -43.88
N SER A 1039 17.56 42.20 -43.25
CA SER A 1039 16.35 42.17 -42.41
C SER A 1039 16.64 42.84 -41.06
N LEU A 1040 15.77 43.79 -40.68
CA LEU A 1040 15.85 44.44 -39.36
C LEU A 1040 15.47 43.49 -38.21
N MET A 1041 14.67 42.46 -38.49
CA MET A 1041 14.33 41.42 -37.51
C MET A 1041 15.54 40.54 -37.20
N ASP A 1042 16.24 40.07 -38.23
CA ASP A 1042 17.42 39.21 -38.07
C ASP A 1042 18.56 39.95 -37.34
N LEU A 1043 18.69 41.28 -37.58
CA LEU A 1043 19.63 42.12 -36.85
C LEU A 1043 19.23 42.29 -35.38
N ALA A 1044 17.93 42.47 -35.09
CA ALA A 1044 17.44 42.60 -33.73
C ALA A 1044 17.61 41.30 -32.93
N ASP A 1045 17.32 40.16 -33.55
CA ASP A 1045 17.48 38.83 -32.95
C ASP A 1045 18.95 38.51 -32.68
N ALA A 1046 19.85 38.84 -33.62
CA ALA A 1046 21.29 38.69 -33.44
C ALA A 1046 21.84 39.60 -32.31
N VAL A 1047 21.29 40.81 -32.12
CA VAL A 1047 21.67 41.72 -31.02
C VAL A 1047 21.18 41.19 -29.67
N HIS A 1048 19.93 40.75 -29.58
CA HIS A 1048 19.37 40.18 -28.35
C HIS A 1048 20.07 38.88 -27.93
N ARG A 1049 20.51 38.07 -28.90
CA ARG A 1049 21.30 36.85 -28.63
C ARG A 1049 22.69 37.19 -28.08
N LYS A 1050 23.37 38.19 -28.65
CA LYS A 1050 24.68 38.69 -28.16
C LYS A 1050 24.62 39.26 -26.73
N GLU A 1051 23.50 39.87 -26.33
CA GLU A 1051 23.29 40.32 -24.95
C GLU A 1051 22.98 39.18 -23.97
N ARG A 1052 22.20 38.17 -24.40
CA ARG A 1052 21.91 36.97 -23.60
C ARG A 1052 23.16 36.12 -23.34
N GLU A 1053 24.04 35.97 -24.32
CA GLU A 1053 25.31 35.22 -24.18
C GLU A 1053 26.29 35.90 -23.22
N LYS A 1054 26.36 37.24 -23.22
CA LYS A 1054 27.14 37.99 -22.22
C LYS A 1054 26.63 37.77 -20.79
N LYS A 1055 25.32 37.65 -20.60
CA LYS A 1055 24.74 37.38 -19.27
C LYS A 1055 24.97 35.93 -18.80
N LYS A 1056 24.97 34.96 -19.71
CA LYS A 1056 25.30 33.55 -19.40
C LYS A 1056 26.78 33.37 -19.02
N SER A 1057 27.70 34.01 -19.74
CA SER A 1057 29.15 33.92 -19.47
C SER A 1057 29.58 34.40 -18.08
N VAL A 1058 28.90 35.43 -17.54
CA VAL A 1058 29.16 35.92 -16.16
C VAL A 1058 28.67 34.94 -15.10
N MET A 1059 27.58 34.22 -15.38
CA MET A 1059 26.97 33.24 -14.46
C MET A 1059 27.77 31.92 -14.41
N GLU A 1060 28.42 31.55 -15.52
CA GLU A 1060 29.25 30.35 -15.64
C GLU A 1060 30.63 30.52 -15.00
N GLN A 1061 31.22 31.73 -15.04
CA GLN A 1061 32.47 32.04 -14.34
C GLN A 1061 32.37 31.97 -12.81
N LEU A 1062 31.15 32.01 -12.25
CA LEU A 1062 30.91 31.93 -10.80
C LEU A 1062 30.69 30.50 -10.29
N LYS A 1063 30.44 29.52 -11.18
CA LYS A 1063 30.17 28.12 -10.79
C LYS A 1063 31.38 27.18 -10.92
N GLY A 1064 32.45 27.60 -11.58
CA GLY A 1064 33.64 26.79 -11.83
C GLY A 1064 34.89 27.25 -11.08
N GLN A 1065 34.91 27.20 -9.75
CA GLN A 1065 36.18 27.11 -9.00
C GLN A 1065 36.05 26.13 -7.81
N PRO A 1066 36.99 25.18 -7.65
CA PRO A 1066 36.98 24.24 -6.54
C PRO A 1066 37.40 24.92 -5.22
N LYS A 1067 36.63 24.69 -4.15
CA LYS A 1067 37.01 25.05 -2.78
C LYS A 1067 38.15 24.13 -2.31
N THR A 1068 39.36 24.66 -2.33
CA THR A 1068 40.52 24.07 -1.65
C THR A 1068 40.52 24.53 -0.19
N GLU A 1069 40.57 23.57 0.74
CA GLU A 1069 41.00 23.85 2.10
C GLU A 1069 42.48 24.24 2.10
N HIS A 1070 42.85 25.32 2.81
CA HIS A 1070 44.02 25.30 3.70
C HIS A 1070 44.11 26.57 4.58
N LYS A 1071 44.23 26.30 5.88
CA LYS A 1071 45.09 26.94 6.90
C LYS A 1071 45.50 28.40 6.66
N LYS A 1072 45.00 29.28 7.53
CA LYS A 1072 45.68 30.54 7.88
C LYS A 1072 46.58 30.34 9.09
N THR A 1073 47.89 30.46 8.89
CA THR A 1073 48.82 30.98 9.90
C THR A 1073 49.21 32.42 9.54
N ALA A 1074 49.36 33.24 10.58
CA ALA A 1074 49.47 34.70 10.57
C ALA A 1074 50.76 35.27 9.91
N PRO A 1075 50.83 36.59 9.64
CA PRO A 1075 51.74 37.18 8.65
C PRO A 1075 53.02 37.80 9.24
N LYS A 1076 54.07 37.94 8.42
CA LYS A 1076 55.08 39.03 8.53
C LYS A 1076 56.00 39.17 7.29
N LYS A 1077 55.93 40.37 6.69
CA LYS A 1077 56.96 41.24 6.08
C LYS A 1077 58.06 40.70 5.14
N SER A 1078 58.16 41.39 4.00
CA SER A 1078 59.30 42.12 3.38
C SER A 1078 59.60 41.65 1.95
N ALA A 1079 59.25 42.46 0.95
CA ALA A 1079 60.17 43.38 0.25
C ALA A 1079 61.25 42.64 -0.56
N GLU A 1080 61.14 42.65 -1.89
CA GLU A 1080 62.03 43.41 -2.77
C GLU A 1080 61.64 43.21 -4.24
N ARG A 1081 61.88 44.26 -5.01
CA ARG A 1081 61.66 44.37 -6.47
C ARG A 1081 62.65 43.46 -7.21
N GLU A 1082 62.21 42.90 -8.33
CA GLU A 1082 62.96 42.96 -9.59
C GLU A 1082 62.04 42.67 -10.80
N ILE A 1083 62.11 43.60 -11.77
CA ILE A 1083 61.70 43.55 -13.20
C ILE A 1083 60.20 43.54 -13.51
#